data_AF-A0A954LIE5-F1
#
_entry.id   AF-A0A954LIE5-F1
#
_cell.length_a   1.000
_cell.length_b   1.000
_cell.length_c   1.000
_cell.angle_alpha   90.00
_cell.angle_beta   90.00
_cell.angle_gamma   90.00
#
_symmetry.space_group_name_H-M   'P 1'
#
loop_
_entity.id
_entity.type
_entity.pdbx_description
1 polymer ?
#
loop_
_entity_poly.entity_id
_entity_poly.type
_entity_poly.pdbx_seq_one_letter_code
_entity_poly.pdbx_strand_id
1 'polypeptide(L)'
;ALFSILGTSFGGDGRTTFGLPDLRGRVPIGTGQGPGLQNYNLGQKGGVETVTLTESNLPSHTHTVPGSTDTLPTGSGQSFENRQPYLALTPLVSLVGTYPSRSLSADEFLGSVSWFAGTFAPIGYAKAEGQLLPISQNTALFSLLGTTYGGDGRTTFGLPDLRGRMAIHYGSGPGLSPVTLGQKWGTESVSLSLLGHNHGIAGGGSTGNTGAGTQQSFENRAPYQAVNYQIALTGLYPSRNLDAEDPVDEEPGLGEGFVSGNEVLEEAEARLLIAPLFDTAIAYWQAAGIDDTQVALLESLEIEFADLSSGQLATAGDGVITLDRDASDRGWFLDLTPGDNLEFGEIDPYSGALGATDEAAYSHYDLLTAILHEQGHILGLNHADSLSQVMYGGLGVGVRKLPTSNDLVYSGEDDGPQFLTATPFLAGVFMFAGNFAVRDFAQTDGQILSIDSFLALFSLMGTTYGGDGRTTFGLPDFRGRAVMGAGNGPGLIPRVLGESGGLETTVLTINNMPTHTHEYTPGDPPDPNLDGTPGDDLFVVTLAGTDLVVTLGGSEVLRQPLANTNSLTLNGLGGDDTFDVPGDLGIPVFINGGTQATPAGDTLNIIGGPFDTVTYNFTGEDSQGADTGFDGSVVSQNGTTSTITFTGLEPLTNTGNAADIVFNLPNVVNPDVVLQNNTSIGNGFTELVGSTFEDTIFLNPTNSLTI
;
A
#
# COMPACT_ATOMS: atom_id res chain seq x y z
N ALA A 1 24.67 -6.00 26.35
CA ALA A 1 24.73 -6.77 25.08
C ALA A 1 23.61 -6.37 24.12
N LEU A 2 22.32 -6.60 24.42
CA LEU A 2 21.25 -6.31 23.45
C LEU A 2 21.10 -4.80 23.12
N PHE A 3 21.17 -3.93 24.14
CA PHE A 3 21.14 -2.47 23.92
C PHE A 3 22.30 -1.97 23.04
N SER A 4 23.50 -2.54 23.14
CA SER A 4 24.63 -2.14 22.29
C SER A 4 24.45 -2.53 20.83
N ILE A 5 23.54 -3.46 20.53
CA ILE A 5 23.20 -3.88 19.16
C ILE A 5 22.03 -3.03 18.61
N LEU A 6 20.99 -2.81 19.41
CA LEU A 6 19.75 -2.17 18.96
C LEU A 6 19.70 -0.66 19.19
N GLY A 7 20.46 -0.15 20.16
CA GLY A 7 20.41 1.25 20.58
C GLY A 7 18.98 1.69 20.89
N THR A 8 18.59 2.83 20.34
CA THR A 8 17.22 3.39 20.43
C THR A 8 16.45 3.30 19.12
N SER A 9 16.93 2.51 18.14
CA SER A 9 16.31 2.41 16.80
C SER A 9 14.84 2.02 16.84
N PHE A 10 14.43 1.25 17.85
CA PHE A 10 13.04 0.80 18.03
C PHE A 10 12.31 1.53 19.17
N GLY A 11 12.89 2.61 19.71
CA GLY A 11 12.33 3.44 20.79
C GLY A 11 13.11 3.39 22.09
N GLY A 12 12.53 3.97 23.15
CA GLY A 12 13.16 4.15 24.45
C GLY A 12 14.01 5.41 24.56
N ASP A 13 14.44 5.72 25.78
CA ASP A 13 15.19 6.93 26.10
C ASP A 13 16.72 6.76 25.97
N GLY A 14 17.19 5.53 25.73
CA GLY A 14 18.61 5.18 25.61
C GLY A 14 19.41 5.33 26.90
N ARG A 15 18.73 5.59 28.03
CA ARG A 15 19.34 5.72 29.36
C ARG A 15 18.86 4.63 30.30
N THR A 16 17.55 4.47 30.39
CA THR A 16 16.88 3.50 31.27
C THR A 16 16.09 2.46 30.47
N THR A 17 15.73 2.77 29.23
CA THR A 17 14.89 1.94 28.38
C THR A 17 15.37 1.98 26.93
N PHE A 18 15.13 0.87 26.23
CA PHE A 18 15.24 0.77 24.78
C PHE A 18 14.11 -0.10 24.25
N GLY A 19 13.69 0.14 23.00
CA GLY A 19 12.64 -0.60 22.35
C GLY A 19 13.15 -1.87 21.67
N LEU A 20 12.24 -2.84 21.50
CA LEU A 20 12.38 -3.96 20.58
C LEU A 20 11.50 -3.72 19.34
N PRO A 21 11.76 -4.40 18.21
CA PRO A 21 10.85 -4.38 17.08
C PRO A 21 9.41 -4.73 17.51
N ASP A 22 8.43 -3.95 17.05
CA ASP A 22 7.00 -4.18 17.33
C ASP A 22 6.27 -4.40 16.00
N LEU A 23 6.31 -5.66 15.56
CA LEU A 23 5.72 -6.08 14.31
C LEU A 23 4.22 -6.32 14.40
N ARG A 24 3.59 -6.28 15.57
CA ARG A 24 2.15 -6.58 15.71
C ARG A 24 1.32 -5.71 14.77
N GLY A 25 0.58 -6.33 13.85
CA GLY A 25 -0.19 -5.65 12.81
C GLY A 25 0.65 -4.96 11.72
N ARG A 26 1.95 -5.26 11.61
CA ARG A 26 2.87 -4.64 10.65
C ARG A 26 3.58 -5.67 9.79
N VAL A 27 3.84 -5.29 8.54
CA VAL A 27 4.70 -6.04 7.64
C VAL A 27 6.16 -5.59 7.84
N PRO A 28 7.11 -6.51 8.04
CA PRO A 28 8.52 -6.17 8.09
C PRO A 28 9.02 -5.81 6.69
N ILE A 29 9.72 -4.68 6.55
CA ILE A 29 10.39 -4.28 5.30
C ILE A 29 11.90 -4.13 5.52
N GLY A 30 12.71 -4.32 4.48
CA GLY A 30 14.15 -4.15 4.59
C GLY A 30 14.55 -2.69 4.78
N THR A 31 15.57 -2.43 5.60
CA THR A 31 16.14 -1.08 5.72
C THR A 31 16.98 -0.70 4.51
N GLY A 32 17.38 0.56 4.41
CA GLY A 32 18.21 1.08 3.32
C GLY A 32 17.39 1.54 2.11
N GLN A 33 18.12 1.89 1.06
CA GLN A 33 17.55 2.40 -0.19
C GLN A 33 17.69 1.36 -1.31
N GLY A 34 16.57 0.76 -1.70
CA GLY A 34 16.52 -0.13 -2.86
C GLY A 34 16.48 0.65 -4.19
N PRO A 35 16.83 0.02 -5.32
CA PRO A 35 16.72 0.64 -6.64
C PRO A 35 15.31 1.18 -6.90
N GLY A 36 15.20 2.49 -7.14
CA GLY A 36 13.92 3.16 -7.41
C GLY A 36 13.01 3.38 -6.19
N LEU A 37 13.48 3.11 -4.98
CA LEU A 37 12.71 3.24 -3.74
C LEU A 37 13.28 4.35 -2.83
N GLN A 38 12.48 4.77 -1.84
CA GLN A 38 12.97 5.65 -0.78
C GLN A 38 13.96 4.91 0.14
N ASN A 39 14.71 5.69 0.92
CA ASN A 39 15.57 5.17 1.97
C ASN A 39 14.78 4.94 3.26
N TYR A 40 14.95 3.77 3.89
CA TYR A 40 14.33 3.41 5.16
C TYR A 40 15.35 3.23 6.27
N ASN A 41 15.19 3.97 7.36
CA ASN A 41 16.05 3.82 8.53
C ASN A 41 15.60 2.63 9.39
N LEU A 42 16.54 1.93 10.02
CA LEU A 42 16.24 0.84 10.94
C LEU A 42 15.25 1.27 12.03
N GLY A 43 14.20 0.47 12.23
CA GLY A 43 13.13 0.71 13.21
C GLY A 43 12.07 1.72 12.77
N GLN A 44 12.23 2.38 11.62
CA GLN A 44 11.23 3.30 11.05
C GLN A 44 9.89 2.59 10.88
N LYS A 45 8.82 3.23 11.37
CA LYS A 45 7.43 2.79 11.16
C LYS A 45 6.75 3.72 10.15
N GLY A 46 5.82 3.19 9.37
CA GLY A 46 5.03 3.97 8.41
C GLY A 46 3.91 3.13 7.78
N GLY A 47 3.37 3.61 6.67
CA GLY A 47 2.22 3.00 6.00
C GLY A 47 0.89 3.32 6.69
N VAL A 48 -0.22 2.93 6.06
CA VAL A 48 -1.58 3.18 6.55
C VAL A 48 -2.46 1.95 6.39
N GLU A 49 -3.40 1.73 7.32
CA GLU A 49 -4.40 0.65 7.19
C GLU A 49 -5.49 0.98 6.17
N THR A 50 -5.81 2.27 6.03
CA THR A 50 -6.86 2.77 5.14
C THR A 50 -6.42 4.08 4.49
N VAL A 51 -6.65 4.20 3.18
CA VAL A 51 -6.47 5.45 2.44
C VAL A 51 -7.86 6.00 2.07
N THR A 52 -8.15 7.22 2.51
CA THR A 52 -9.31 7.97 2.01
C THR A 52 -8.84 8.84 0.86
N LEU A 53 -9.35 8.56 -0.34
CA LEU A 53 -9.04 9.37 -1.53
C LEU A 53 -9.74 10.73 -1.41
N THR A 54 -8.97 11.80 -1.61
CA THR A 54 -9.50 13.16 -1.72
C THR A 54 -9.68 13.57 -3.18
N GLU A 55 -10.33 14.70 -3.42
CA GLU A 55 -10.41 15.30 -4.77
C GLU A 55 -9.03 15.46 -5.42
N SER A 56 -7.99 15.80 -4.64
CA SER A 56 -6.64 15.97 -5.18
C SER A 56 -6.00 14.66 -5.69
N ASN A 57 -6.44 13.50 -5.17
CA ASN A 57 -5.98 12.19 -5.65
C ASN A 57 -6.69 11.72 -6.91
N LEU A 58 -7.80 12.35 -7.29
CA LEU A 58 -8.54 11.97 -8.49
C LEU A 58 -7.88 12.56 -9.75
N PRO A 59 -8.03 11.89 -10.90
CA PRO A 59 -7.66 12.47 -12.18
C PRO A 59 -8.67 13.54 -12.61
N SER A 60 -8.14 14.57 -13.24
CA SER A 60 -8.95 15.53 -13.97
C SER A 60 -9.71 14.84 -15.09
N HIS A 61 -11.01 15.10 -15.18
CA HIS A 61 -11.91 14.50 -16.14
C HIS A 61 -13.01 15.49 -16.53
N THR A 62 -13.57 15.32 -17.73
CA THR A 62 -14.55 16.22 -18.33
C THR A 62 -15.96 15.64 -18.28
N HIS A 63 -16.95 16.52 -18.09
CA HIS A 63 -18.37 16.26 -18.25
C HIS A 63 -18.95 17.26 -19.24
N THR A 64 -19.84 16.82 -20.13
CA THR A 64 -20.56 17.71 -21.03
C THR A 64 -22.05 17.66 -20.72
N VAL A 65 -22.67 18.85 -20.74
CA VAL A 65 -24.08 19.10 -20.42
C VAL A 65 -24.93 18.87 -21.68
N PRO A 66 -26.19 18.39 -21.58
CA PRO A 66 -27.08 18.24 -22.74
C PRO A 66 -27.16 19.53 -23.58
N GLY A 67 -26.85 19.41 -24.88
CA GLY A 67 -26.72 20.53 -25.84
C GLY A 67 -25.37 20.58 -26.58
N SER A 68 -24.37 19.83 -26.10
CA SER A 68 -23.05 19.68 -26.73
C SER A 68 -22.90 18.32 -27.43
N THR A 69 -22.29 18.27 -28.62
CA THR A 69 -22.23 17.08 -29.51
C THR A 69 -21.22 15.99 -29.11
N ASP A 70 -20.74 15.95 -27.87
CA ASP A 70 -19.96 14.78 -27.43
C ASP A 70 -20.02 14.55 -25.91
N THR A 71 -20.39 13.35 -25.48
CA THR A 71 -19.74 12.69 -24.33
C THR A 71 -20.03 11.19 -24.28
N LEU A 72 -18.94 10.44 -24.25
CA LEU A 72 -18.89 9.04 -23.83
C LEU A 72 -18.69 8.98 -22.29
N PRO A 73 -19.01 7.84 -21.64
CA PRO A 73 -18.68 7.62 -20.23
C PRO A 73 -17.20 7.93 -19.96
N THR A 74 -16.88 8.75 -18.96
CA THR A 74 -15.49 8.96 -18.54
C THR A 74 -15.04 7.84 -17.60
N GLY A 75 -13.88 7.25 -17.93
CA GLY A 75 -13.27 6.15 -17.21
C GLY A 75 -13.66 4.75 -17.71
N SER A 76 -12.96 3.73 -17.23
CA SER A 76 -13.20 2.32 -17.61
C SER A 76 -13.34 1.39 -16.40
N GLY A 77 -13.33 1.94 -15.18
CA GLY A 77 -13.42 1.18 -13.93
C GLY A 77 -12.28 0.20 -13.72
N GLN A 78 -11.12 0.43 -14.36
CA GLN A 78 -9.98 -0.48 -14.26
C GLN A 78 -9.40 -0.45 -12.85
N SER A 79 -9.13 -1.63 -12.31
CA SER A 79 -8.45 -1.74 -11.02
C SER A 79 -7.06 -1.11 -11.06
N PHE A 80 -6.58 -0.59 -9.94
CA PHE A 80 -5.20 -0.12 -9.79
C PHE A 80 -4.38 -1.07 -8.90
N GLU A 81 -3.05 -1.01 -9.08
CA GLU A 81 -2.06 -1.72 -8.26
C GLU A 81 -2.12 -1.23 -6.82
N ASN A 82 -2.30 -2.16 -5.87
CA ASN A 82 -2.34 -1.85 -4.44
C ASN A 82 -1.23 -2.55 -3.63
N ARG A 83 -0.28 -3.21 -4.31
CA ARG A 83 0.83 -3.92 -3.65
C ARG A 83 1.95 -2.94 -3.33
N GLN A 84 2.36 -2.95 -2.07
CA GLN A 84 3.61 -2.33 -1.63
C GLN A 84 4.83 -3.01 -2.26
N PRO A 85 6.00 -2.35 -2.27
CA PRO A 85 7.21 -2.96 -2.81
C PRO A 85 7.51 -4.30 -2.15
N TYR A 86 7.75 -5.33 -2.95
CA TYR A 86 8.01 -6.68 -2.47
C TYR A 86 9.14 -7.36 -3.23
N LEU A 87 9.68 -8.43 -2.63
CA LEU A 87 10.53 -9.42 -3.27
C LEU A 87 10.04 -10.83 -2.93
N ALA A 88 9.88 -11.67 -3.94
CA ALA A 88 9.31 -13.01 -3.79
C ALA A 88 10.38 -14.06 -3.39
N LEU A 89 10.15 -14.79 -2.30
CA LEU A 89 10.97 -15.91 -1.80
C LEU A 89 10.16 -17.19 -1.62
N THR A 90 10.83 -18.34 -1.51
CA THR A 90 10.17 -19.61 -1.19
C THR A 90 9.86 -19.65 0.31
N PRO A 91 8.58 -19.66 0.73
CA PRO A 91 8.25 -19.83 2.13
C PRO A 91 8.34 -21.31 2.52
N LEU A 92 9.03 -21.61 3.61
CA LEU A 92 9.18 -22.96 4.16
C LEU A 92 8.57 -23.03 5.55
N VAL A 93 8.02 -24.20 5.90
CA VAL A 93 7.60 -24.57 7.23
C VAL A 93 8.51 -25.70 7.71
N SER A 94 9.10 -25.56 8.89
CA SER A 94 9.84 -26.64 9.51
C SER A 94 8.89 -27.77 9.94
N LEU A 95 9.15 -28.98 9.46
CA LEU A 95 8.47 -30.23 9.84
C LEU A 95 9.24 -30.99 10.94
N VAL A 96 10.51 -30.63 11.19
CA VAL A 96 11.38 -31.25 12.18
C VAL A 96 12.13 -30.16 12.94
N GLY A 97 12.17 -30.26 14.27
CA GLY A 97 12.82 -29.25 15.10
C GLY A 97 12.38 -29.39 16.54
N THR A 98 12.96 -28.58 17.42
CA THR A 98 12.63 -28.63 18.84
C THR A 98 11.17 -28.20 19.02
N TYR A 99 10.37 -29.04 19.69
CA TYR A 99 9.03 -28.63 20.07
C TYR A 99 9.15 -27.40 20.98
N PRO A 100 8.38 -26.31 20.77
CA PRO A 100 8.62 -25.06 21.47
C PRO A 100 8.55 -25.22 23.00
N SER A 101 9.71 -25.27 23.66
CA SER A 101 9.83 -25.22 25.11
C SER A 101 9.96 -23.77 25.55
N ARG A 102 9.75 -23.47 26.84
CA ARG A 102 9.99 -22.11 27.37
C ARG A 102 11.50 -21.77 27.51
N SER A 103 12.37 -22.69 27.08
CA SER A 103 13.82 -22.53 27.05
C SER A 103 14.28 -22.09 25.65
N LEU A 104 15.34 -21.30 25.58
CA LEU A 104 15.92 -20.84 24.31
C LEU A 104 16.84 -21.93 23.75
N SER A 105 16.45 -22.60 22.65
CA SER A 105 17.34 -23.47 21.88
C SER A 105 18.00 -22.71 20.73
N ALA A 106 19.24 -23.10 20.40
CA ALA A 106 19.94 -22.63 19.19
C ALA A 106 19.33 -23.21 17.89
N ASP A 107 18.49 -24.24 18.03
CA ASP A 107 17.83 -24.95 16.95
C ASP A 107 16.55 -24.30 16.44
N GLU A 108 16.21 -24.63 15.21
CA GLU A 108 14.95 -24.23 14.57
C GLU A 108 13.75 -24.90 15.25
N PHE A 109 12.79 -24.09 15.69
CA PHE A 109 11.55 -24.57 16.32
C PHE A 109 10.66 -25.29 15.31
N LEU A 110 10.08 -26.42 15.73
CA LEU A 110 9.07 -27.13 14.95
C LEU A 110 7.93 -26.17 14.55
N GLY A 111 7.56 -26.16 13.27
CA GLY A 111 6.49 -25.31 12.74
C GLY A 111 6.87 -23.84 12.52
N SER A 112 8.15 -23.47 12.67
CA SER A 112 8.66 -22.16 12.26
C SER A 112 8.38 -21.92 10.77
N VAL A 113 8.20 -20.65 10.40
CA VAL A 113 8.18 -20.23 9.00
C VAL A 113 9.48 -19.52 8.68
N SER A 114 10.21 -20.07 7.72
CA SER A 114 11.50 -19.58 7.27
C SER A 114 11.44 -19.18 5.80
N TRP A 115 12.15 -18.12 5.43
CA TRP A 115 12.24 -17.69 4.05
C TRP A 115 13.47 -18.29 3.39
N PHE A 116 13.31 -18.88 2.22
CA PHE A 116 14.39 -19.55 1.51
C PHE A 116 14.61 -18.93 0.14
N ALA A 117 15.88 -18.61 -0.16
CA ALA A 117 16.25 -18.03 -1.45
C ALA A 117 16.34 -19.06 -2.59
N GLY A 118 16.33 -20.36 -2.27
CA GLY A 118 16.34 -21.46 -3.24
C GLY A 118 14.96 -21.87 -3.76
N THR A 119 14.93 -22.92 -4.60
CA THR A 119 13.76 -23.28 -5.43
C THR A 119 12.95 -24.49 -4.95
N PHE A 120 13.46 -25.23 -3.96
CA PHE A 120 12.86 -26.47 -3.45
C PHE A 120 12.68 -26.40 -1.94
N ALA A 121 11.87 -27.28 -1.36
CA ALA A 121 11.86 -27.49 0.08
C ALA A 121 12.95 -28.51 0.44
N PRO A 122 13.91 -28.14 1.31
CA PRO A 122 14.86 -29.09 1.89
C PRO A 122 14.15 -30.19 2.67
N ILE A 123 14.84 -31.30 2.90
CA ILE A 123 14.38 -32.34 3.82
C ILE A 123 14.10 -31.72 5.20
N GLY A 124 13.04 -32.19 5.86
CA GLY A 124 12.60 -31.65 7.14
C GLY A 124 11.80 -30.35 7.02
N TYR A 125 11.56 -29.88 5.80
CA TYR A 125 10.71 -28.71 5.52
C TYR A 125 9.64 -29.06 4.50
N ALA A 126 8.57 -28.30 4.56
CA ALA A 126 7.57 -28.26 3.51
C ALA A 126 7.38 -26.83 3.02
N LYS A 127 7.09 -26.64 1.73
CA LYS A 127 6.73 -25.30 1.24
C LYS A 127 5.43 -24.85 1.91
N ALA A 128 5.30 -23.58 2.30
CA ALA A 128 4.06 -23.06 2.89
C ALA A 128 3.00 -22.80 1.81
N GLU A 129 2.49 -23.87 1.19
CA GLU A 129 1.55 -23.82 0.05
C GLU A 129 0.14 -24.30 0.40
N GLY A 130 -0.18 -24.40 1.69
CA GLY A 130 -1.51 -24.81 2.14
C GLY A 130 -1.81 -26.30 2.03
N GLN A 131 -0.80 -27.15 1.85
CA GLN A 131 -1.03 -28.60 1.78
C GLN A 131 -1.62 -29.15 3.09
N LEU A 132 -2.46 -30.18 2.93
CA LEU A 132 -2.96 -30.97 4.05
C LEU A 132 -1.97 -32.10 4.34
N LEU A 133 -1.58 -32.23 5.60
CA LEU A 133 -0.71 -33.29 6.08
C LEU A 133 -1.51 -34.28 6.94
N PRO A 134 -1.18 -35.58 6.89
CA PRO A 134 -1.79 -36.57 7.78
C PRO A 134 -1.35 -36.33 9.22
N ILE A 135 -2.31 -36.30 10.14
CA ILE A 135 -2.06 -36.13 11.58
C ILE A 135 -1.22 -37.29 12.10
N SER A 136 -1.46 -38.51 11.62
CA SER A 136 -0.77 -39.73 12.09
C SER A 136 0.74 -39.71 11.89
N GLN A 137 1.25 -38.88 10.97
CA GLN A 137 2.70 -38.76 10.69
C GLN A 137 3.29 -37.44 11.21
N ASN A 138 2.48 -36.54 11.78
CA ASN A 138 2.87 -35.18 12.14
C ASN A 138 2.15 -34.72 13.43
N THR A 139 2.07 -35.61 14.44
CA THR A 139 1.31 -35.41 15.68
C THR A 139 1.77 -34.18 16.47
N ALA A 140 3.09 -33.98 16.58
CA ALA A 140 3.69 -32.82 17.25
C ALA A 140 3.38 -31.51 16.52
N LEU A 141 3.52 -31.47 15.19
CA LEU A 141 3.22 -30.27 14.39
C LEU A 141 1.72 -29.94 14.41
N PHE A 142 0.85 -30.96 14.40
CA PHE A 142 -0.60 -30.79 14.57
C PHE A 142 -0.93 -30.22 15.96
N SER A 143 -0.25 -30.67 17.01
CA SER A 143 -0.47 -30.14 18.37
C SER A 143 -0.18 -28.64 18.49
N LEU A 144 0.72 -28.12 17.65
CA LEU A 144 1.03 -26.69 17.56
C LEU A 144 0.07 -25.92 16.65
N LEU A 145 -0.16 -26.40 15.42
CA LEU A 145 -0.92 -25.65 14.41
C LEU A 145 -2.44 -25.87 14.51
N GLY A 146 -2.87 -27.02 15.04
CA GLY A 146 -4.25 -27.47 15.04
C GLY A 146 -4.85 -27.41 13.62
N THR A 147 -6.12 -27.01 13.53
CA THR A 147 -6.81 -26.80 12.24
C THR A 147 -6.76 -25.34 11.77
N THR A 148 -5.86 -24.51 12.32
CA THR A 148 -5.79 -23.06 12.05
C THR A 148 -5.70 -22.76 10.55
N TYR A 149 -4.99 -23.61 9.80
CA TYR A 149 -4.80 -23.44 8.36
C TYR A 149 -5.57 -24.46 7.50
N GLY A 150 -6.47 -25.24 8.11
CA GLY A 150 -7.32 -26.21 7.41
C GLY A 150 -7.21 -27.64 7.94
N GLY A 151 -7.77 -28.58 7.18
CA GLY A 151 -7.91 -29.99 7.55
C GLY A 151 -9.18 -30.28 8.36
N ASP A 152 -9.42 -31.56 8.63
CA ASP A 152 -10.61 -32.04 9.34
C ASP A 152 -10.38 -32.18 10.86
N GLY A 153 -9.14 -32.00 11.33
CA GLY A 153 -8.75 -32.16 12.73
C GLY A 153 -8.89 -33.58 13.26
N ARG A 154 -9.07 -34.57 12.38
CA ARG A 154 -9.25 -35.99 12.70
C ARG A 154 -8.22 -36.85 12.00
N THR A 155 -8.07 -36.65 10.70
CA THR A 155 -7.12 -37.37 9.85
C THR A 155 -6.07 -36.43 9.28
N THR A 156 -6.40 -35.15 9.09
CA THR A 156 -5.54 -34.16 8.44
C THR A 156 -5.61 -32.78 9.10
N PHE A 157 -4.53 -32.02 8.92
CA PHE A 157 -4.44 -30.59 9.24
C PHE A 157 -3.72 -29.85 8.12
N GLY A 158 -3.90 -28.53 8.02
CA GLY A 158 -3.28 -27.71 6.97
C GLY A 158 -2.02 -26.97 7.44
N LEU A 159 -1.09 -26.76 6.51
CA LEU A 159 -0.03 -25.76 6.65
C LEU A 159 -0.49 -24.37 6.20
N PRO A 160 0.20 -23.27 6.59
CA PRO A 160 -0.03 -21.96 6.02
C PRO A 160 0.08 -21.96 4.48
N ASP A 161 -0.71 -21.10 3.81
CA ASP A 161 -0.59 -20.84 2.38
C ASP A 161 -0.11 -19.40 2.17
N LEU A 162 1.18 -19.24 1.93
CA LEU A 162 1.85 -17.95 1.77
C LEU A 162 2.14 -17.59 0.31
N ARG A 163 1.75 -18.43 -0.66
CA ARG A 163 1.94 -18.15 -2.09
C ARG A 163 1.19 -16.88 -2.48
N GLY A 164 1.92 -15.91 -3.03
CA GLY A 164 1.42 -14.58 -3.38
C GLY A 164 1.01 -13.72 -2.18
N ARG A 165 1.51 -14.02 -0.97
CA ARG A 165 1.15 -13.30 0.27
C ARG A 165 2.38 -12.78 1.00
N MET A 166 2.21 -11.67 1.70
CA MET A 166 3.17 -11.16 2.66
C MET A 166 2.72 -11.58 4.06
N ALA A 167 3.64 -12.08 4.87
CA ALA A 167 3.35 -12.40 6.27
C ALA A 167 3.23 -11.09 7.09
N ILE A 168 2.27 -11.06 7.99
CA ILE A 168 2.05 -9.98 8.96
C ILE A 168 2.00 -10.59 10.36
N HIS A 169 2.56 -9.91 11.34
CA HIS A 169 2.50 -10.40 12.72
C HIS A 169 1.09 -10.27 13.29
N TYR A 170 0.61 -11.30 13.97
CA TYR A 170 -0.69 -11.31 14.65
C TYR A 170 -0.74 -10.37 15.87
N GLY A 171 -1.93 -10.10 16.39
CA GLY A 171 -2.15 -9.28 17.58
C GLY A 171 -2.47 -7.82 17.28
N SER A 172 -2.48 -7.01 18.34
CA SER A 172 -2.92 -5.62 18.30
C SER A 172 -1.73 -4.68 18.44
N GLY A 173 -1.29 -4.12 17.31
CA GLY A 173 -0.31 -3.05 17.29
C GLY A 173 -0.89 -1.73 17.80
N PRO A 174 -0.10 -0.84 18.42
CA PRO A 174 -0.59 0.49 18.80
C PRO A 174 -1.13 1.25 17.58
N GLY A 175 -2.38 1.70 17.66
CA GLY A 175 -3.06 2.43 16.59
C GLY A 175 -3.46 1.59 15.39
N LEU A 176 -3.39 0.25 15.47
CA LEU A 176 -3.72 -0.68 14.40
C LEU A 176 -4.86 -1.61 14.79
N SER A 177 -5.55 -2.12 13.78
CA SER A 177 -6.60 -3.12 13.91
C SER A 177 -6.01 -4.46 14.38
N PRO A 178 -6.68 -5.20 15.29
CA PRO A 178 -6.22 -6.52 15.72
C PRO A 178 -6.18 -7.54 14.57
N VAL A 179 -5.07 -8.27 14.43
CA VAL A 179 -4.91 -9.37 13.48
C VAL A 179 -4.97 -10.71 14.20
N THR A 180 -5.77 -11.66 13.73
CA THR A 180 -5.84 -13.01 14.29
C THR A 180 -4.89 -13.97 13.56
N LEU A 181 -4.35 -14.96 14.27
CA LEU A 181 -3.47 -15.96 13.65
C LEU A 181 -4.23 -16.76 12.58
N GLY A 182 -3.59 -17.00 11.44
CA GLY A 182 -4.21 -17.69 10.30
C GLY A 182 -5.18 -16.85 9.46
N GLN A 183 -5.45 -15.60 9.86
CA GLN A 183 -6.32 -14.71 9.11
C GLN A 183 -5.74 -14.39 7.73
N LYS A 184 -6.53 -14.64 6.69
CA LYS A 184 -6.22 -14.23 5.31
C LYS A 184 -7.03 -12.96 5.00
N TRP A 185 -6.34 -11.88 4.63
CA TRP A 185 -6.93 -10.61 4.22
C TRP A 185 -6.19 -10.10 2.97
N GLY A 186 -6.87 -9.29 2.18
CA GLY A 186 -6.25 -8.44 1.15
C GLY A 186 -6.72 -8.80 -0.25
N THR A 187 -6.55 -7.85 -1.16
CA THR A 187 -6.72 -8.06 -2.60
C THR A 187 -5.48 -7.53 -3.31
N GLU A 188 -5.17 -8.05 -4.49
CA GLU A 188 -4.01 -7.60 -5.28
C GLU A 188 -4.31 -6.39 -6.18
N SER A 189 -5.58 -6.02 -6.27
CA SER A 189 -6.04 -4.85 -6.98
C SER A 189 -7.33 -4.33 -6.36
N VAL A 190 -7.59 -3.04 -6.52
CA VAL A 190 -8.81 -2.38 -6.01
C VAL A 190 -9.43 -1.60 -7.18
N SER A 191 -10.73 -1.72 -7.34
CA SER A 191 -11.51 -0.86 -8.24
C SER A 191 -12.22 0.18 -7.40
N LEU A 192 -12.23 1.44 -7.85
CA LEU A 192 -13.07 2.45 -7.22
C LEU A 192 -14.54 2.09 -7.41
N SER A 193 -15.38 2.35 -6.40
CA SER A 193 -16.83 2.27 -6.51
C SER A 193 -17.44 3.66 -6.45
N LEU A 194 -18.58 3.87 -7.11
CA LEU A 194 -19.21 5.18 -7.18
C LEU A 194 -19.81 5.55 -5.81
N LEU A 195 -19.13 6.42 -5.06
CA LEU A 195 -19.73 7.26 -4.02
C LEU A 195 -19.90 8.65 -4.63
N GLY A 196 -21.15 9.15 -4.65
CA GLY A 196 -21.51 10.39 -5.35
C GLY A 196 -20.58 11.55 -4.99
N HIS A 197 -20.10 12.25 -6.00
CA HIS A 197 -19.35 13.50 -5.84
C HIS A 197 -20.14 14.64 -6.52
N ASN A 198 -20.00 15.86 -6.01
CA ASN A 198 -20.73 17.01 -6.52
C ASN A 198 -19.87 17.81 -7.52
N HIS A 199 -20.55 18.48 -8.44
CA HIS A 199 -19.97 19.58 -9.22
C HIS A 199 -20.92 20.76 -9.11
N GLY A 200 -20.40 21.93 -8.79
CA GLY A 200 -21.16 23.17 -8.83
C GLY A 200 -21.18 23.72 -10.26
N ILE A 201 -22.36 23.83 -10.87
CA ILE A 201 -22.53 24.59 -12.11
C ILE A 201 -22.90 26.01 -11.71
N ALA A 202 -21.96 26.95 -11.86
CA ALA A 202 -22.27 28.37 -11.85
C ALA A 202 -22.48 28.82 -13.29
N GLY A 203 -23.74 29.05 -13.69
CA GLY A 203 -24.14 29.76 -14.91
C GLY A 203 -23.66 29.18 -16.25
N GLY A 204 -24.49 28.35 -16.90
CA GLY A 204 -24.69 28.26 -18.36
C GLY A 204 -23.51 28.12 -19.36
N GLY A 205 -22.25 28.11 -18.94
CA GLY A 205 -21.07 28.10 -19.82
C GLY A 205 -20.52 26.71 -20.11
N SER A 206 -19.96 26.53 -21.31
CA SER A 206 -19.17 25.36 -21.70
C SER A 206 -18.04 25.11 -20.70
N THR A 207 -18.00 23.93 -20.10
CA THR A 207 -16.99 23.53 -19.13
C THR A 207 -15.66 23.22 -19.82
N GLY A 208 -14.70 24.13 -19.70
CA GLY A 208 -13.29 23.76 -19.73
C GLY A 208 -12.94 22.96 -18.48
N ASN A 209 -12.38 21.76 -18.65
CA ASN A 209 -11.76 20.87 -17.64
C ASN A 209 -11.98 21.24 -16.15
N THR A 210 -13.19 21.01 -15.61
CA THR A 210 -13.54 21.31 -14.21
C THR A 210 -13.34 20.14 -13.24
N GLY A 211 -12.84 18.98 -13.68
CA GLY A 211 -12.39 17.93 -12.76
C GLY A 211 -11.11 18.39 -12.05
N ALA A 212 -11.24 19.01 -10.87
CA ALA A 212 -10.16 19.67 -10.12
C ALA A 212 -9.14 18.74 -9.43
N GLY A 213 -9.02 17.50 -9.90
CA GLY A 213 -8.04 16.55 -9.37
C GLY A 213 -6.65 16.81 -9.91
N THR A 214 -5.68 17.06 -9.02
CA THR A 214 -4.29 17.33 -9.38
C THR A 214 -3.49 16.04 -9.65
N GLN A 215 -4.12 14.86 -9.64
CA GLN A 215 -3.47 13.55 -9.76
C GLN A 215 -2.35 13.35 -8.73
N GLN A 216 -2.55 13.83 -7.51
CA GLN A 216 -1.60 13.58 -6.43
C GLN A 216 -1.55 12.09 -6.09
N SER A 217 -0.34 11.56 -5.93
CA SER A 217 -0.16 10.18 -5.48
C SER A 217 -0.61 10.02 -4.03
N PHE A 218 -0.97 8.79 -3.66
CA PHE A 218 -1.33 8.42 -2.29
C PHE A 218 -0.53 7.19 -1.82
N GLU A 219 -0.38 7.06 -0.51
CA GLU A 219 0.37 5.97 0.16
C GLU A 219 -0.23 4.61 -0.18
N ASN A 220 0.60 3.68 -0.64
CA ASN A 220 0.16 2.35 -1.07
C ASN A 220 0.68 1.23 -0.14
N ARG A 221 1.42 1.58 0.91
CA ARG A 221 2.02 0.61 1.81
C ARG A 221 1.15 0.31 3.01
N ALA A 222 1.06 -0.98 3.31
CA ALA A 222 0.49 -1.45 4.57
C ALA A 222 1.33 -0.94 5.73
N PRO A 223 0.78 -0.90 6.97
CA PRO A 223 1.57 -0.56 8.13
C PRO A 223 2.83 -1.43 8.19
N TYR A 224 3.99 -0.79 8.31
CA TYR A 224 5.26 -1.48 8.27
C TYR A 224 6.19 -1.06 9.41
N GLN A 225 7.19 -1.89 9.66
CA GLN A 225 8.38 -1.49 10.41
C GLN A 225 9.63 -1.98 9.68
N ALA A 226 10.61 -1.09 9.54
CA ALA A 226 11.87 -1.40 8.87
C ALA A 226 12.79 -2.22 9.79
N VAL A 227 13.25 -3.37 9.30
CA VAL A 227 14.17 -4.32 9.94
C VAL A 227 15.18 -4.80 8.91
N ASN A 228 16.28 -5.43 9.33
CA ASN A 228 17.23 -6.01 8.38
C ASN A 228 16.85 -7.45 8.05
N TYR A 229 17.29 -7.88 6.89
CA TYR A 229 17.21 -9.27 6.45
C TYR A 229 18.62 -9.76 6.17
N GLN A 230 18.90 -10.98 6.61
CA GLN A 230 20.20 -11.61 6.41
C GLN A 230 20.04 -12.97 5.77
N ILE A 231 21.03 -13.33 4.96
CA ILE A 231 21.11 -14.62 4.29
C ILE A 231 22.38 -15.36 4.71
N ALA A 232 22.24 -16.66 4.99
CA ALA A 232 23.36 -17.53 5.31
C ALA A 232 24.27 -17.69 4.08
N LEU A 233 25.54 -17.30 4.21
CA LEU A 233 26.57 -17.47 3.17
C LEU A 233 27.22 -18.85 3.23
N THR A 234 27.25 -19.45 4.42
CA THR A 234 27.74 -20.78 4.70
C THR A 234 26.73 -21.49 5.63
N GLY A 235 26.73 -22.82 5.65
CA GLY A 235 25.72 -23.59 6.37
C GLY A 235 25.47 -24.96 5.75
N LEU A 236 24.52 -25.72 6.30
CA LEU A 236 24.17 -27.05 5.80
C LEU A 236 23.61 -26.96 4.38
N TYR A 237 24.15 -27.78 3.48
CA TYR A 237 23.60 -27.92 2.13
C TYR A 237 22.28 -28.70 2.18
N PRO A 238 21.16 -28.14 1.69
CA PRO A 238 19.88 -28.81 1.75
C PRO A 238 19.79 -29.98 0.75
N SER A 239 19.71 -31.21 1.24
CA SER A 239 19.46 -32.42 0.44
C SER A 239 18.00 -32.52 -0.01
N ARG A 240 17.73 -33.33 -1.06
CA ARG A 240 16.48 -33.30 -1.86
C ARG A 240 15.60 -34.57 -1.79
N ASN A 241 16.00 -35.65 -1.13
CA ASN A 241 15.33 -36.96 -1.28
C ASN A 241 14.96 -37.61 0.06
N LEU A 242 13.70 -38.05 0.22
CA LEU A 242 13.22 -38.89 1.33
C LEU A 242 12.18 -39.89 0.80
N ASP A 243 12.33 -41.15 1.17
CA ASP A 243 11.19 -42.05 1.42
C ASP A 243 11.11 -42.15 2.95
N ALA A 244 10.11 -41.52 3.56
CA ALA A 244 9.96 -41.41 5.02
C ALA A 244 8.96 -42.46 5.55
N GLU A 245 9.37 -43.29 6.51
CA GLU A 245 8.46 -44.09 7.35
C GLU A 245 8.84 -44.06 8.84
N ASP A 246 7.95 -43.42 9.63
CA ASP A 246 7.53 -43.75 11.02
C ASP A 246 8.34 -43.24 12.25
N PRO A 247 7.73 -43.20 13.47
CA PRO A 247 7.74 -42.01 14.35
C PRO A 247 8.28 -42.33 15.76
N VAL A 248 8.45 -41.33 16.63
CA VAL A 248 8.47 -41.60 18.09
C VAL A 248 7.66 -40.56 18.85
N ASP A 249 6.55 -41.05 19.42
CA ASP A 249 5.76 -40.45 20.50
C ASP A 249 6.40 -40.79 21.88
N GLU A 250 6.01 -39.99 22.87
CA GLU A 250 6.20 -40.12 24.32
C GLU A 250 7.46 -39.47 24.92
N GLU A 251 7.25 -38.31 25.55
CA GLU A 251 8.08 -37.86 26.67
C GLU A 251 8.05 -38.92 27.79
N PRO A 252 9.18 -39.53 28.19
CA PRO A 252 9.27 -40.18 29.48
C PRO A 252 9.71 -39.14 30.51
N GLY A 253 8.88 -38.96 31.54
CA GLY A 253 9.22 -38.10 32.66
C GLY A 253 10.53 -38.51 33.33
N LEU A 254 11.39 -37.51 33.60
CA LEU A 254 12.45 -37.49 34.61
C LEU A 254 13.08 -38.86 34.96
N GLY A 255 13.90 -39.37 34.03
CA GLY A 255 14.95 -40.36 34.27
C GLY A 255 16.22 -39.93 33.54
N GLU A 256 17.32 -39.73 34.27
CA GLU A 256 18.58 -39.13 33.79
C GLU A 256 19.46 -40.13 33.00
N GLY A 257 19.09 -40.48 31.77
CA GLY A 257 19.88 -41.36 30.88
C GLY A 257 20.48 -40.63 29.66
N PHE A 258 21.42 -41.28 28.97
CA PHE A 258 22.05 -40.78 27.74
C PHE A 258 21.20 -41.15 26.51
N VAL A 259 20.89 -40.21 25.63
CA VAL A 259 19.96 -40.42 24.51
C VAL A 259 20.73 -40.82 23.25
N SER A 260 20.51 -42.06 22.79
CA SER A 260 21.00 -42.59 21.52
C SER A 260 19.84 -42.79 20.57
N GLY A 261 19.82 -42.06 19.46
CA GLY A 261 18.65 -42.05 18.61
C GLY A 261 17.45 -41.44 19.35
N ASN A 262 16.35 -42.20 19.39
CA ASN A 262 15.17 -41.91 20.21
C ASN A 262 15.12 -42.75 21.51
N GLU A 263 16.20 -43.47 21.85
CA GLU A 263 16.25 -44.35 23.01
C GLU A 263 17.07 -43.72 24.16
N VAL A 264 16.59 -43.87 25.39
CA VAL A 264 17.31 -43.46 26.60
C VAL A 264 18.09 -44.66 27.14
N LEU A 265 19.40 -44.55 27.16
CA LEU A 265 20.33 -45.55 27.68
C LEU A 265 20.73 -45.26 29.12
N GLU A 266 20.87 -46.31 29.92
CA GLU A 266 21.49 -46.22 31.23
C GLU A 266 22.99 -45.90 31.09
N GLU A 267 23.55 -45.12 32.01
CA GLU A 267 24.93 -44.61 31.87
C GLU A 267 25.97 -45.73 31.67
N ALA A 268 25.82 -46.86 32.36
CA ALA A 268 26.71 -48.00 32.22
C ALA A 268 26.64 -48.66 30.82
N GLU A 269 25.47 -48.65 30.20
CA GLU A 269 25.26 -49.16 28.85
C GLU A 269 25.80 -48.17 27.80
N ALA A 270 25.52 -46.88 27.97
CA ALA A 270 26.07 -45.82 27.13
C ALA A 270 27.60 -45.89 27.08
N ARG A 271 28.27 -46.04 28.25
CA ARG A 271 29.75 -46.17 28.32
C ARG A 271 30.28 -47.37 27.54
N LEU A 272 29.56 -48.48 27.52
CA LEU A 272 29.98 -49.68 26.76
C LEU A 272 29.83 -49.48 25.25
N LEU A 273 28.75 -48.80 24.83
CA LEU A 273 28.47 -48.57 23.42
C LEU A 273 29.34 -47.47 22.80
N ILE A 274 29.76 -46.47 23.58
CA ILE A 274 30.61 -45.39 23.06
C ILE A 274 32.10 -45.72 23.04
N ALA A 275 32.57 -46.69 23.83
CA ALA A 275 34.01 -47.02 23.90
C ALA A 275 34.65 -47.26 22.51
N PRO A 276 34.03 -48.00 21.57
CA PRO A 276 34.56 -48.16 20.22
C PRO A 276 34.68 -46.86 19.42
N LEU A 277 33.83 -45.85 19.70
CA LEU A 277 33.90 -44.54 19.05
C LEU A 277 35.16 -43.78 19.49
N PHE A 278 35.53 -43.86 20.77
CA PHE A 278 36.76 -43.21 21.28
C PHE A 278 38.02 -43.87 20.72
N ASP A 279 38.07 -45.20 20.70
CA ASP A 279 39.20 -45.93 20.11
C ASP A 279 39.36 -45.57 18.63
N THR A 280 38.24 -45.47 17.91
CA THR A 280 38.23 -45.12 16.50
C THR A 280 38.60 -43.65 16.27
N ALA A 281 38.15 -42.74 17.14
CA ALA A 281 38.50 -41.33 17.09
C ALA A 281 40.01 -41.11 17.28
N ILE A 282 40.64 -41.83 18.21
CA ILE A 282 42.10 -41.83 18.39
C ILE A 282 42.80 -42.33 17.12
N ALA A 283 42.29 -43.40 16.49
CA ALA A 283 42.85 -43.91 15.24
C ALA A 283 42.75 -42.89 14.10
N TYR A 284 41.66 -42.13 14.01
CA TYR A 284 41.52 -41.04 13.03
C TYR A 284 42.50 -39.90 13.29
N TRP A 285 42.68 -39.46 14.54
CA TRP A 285 43.70 -38.45 14.86
C TRP A 285 45.12 -38.94 14.58
N GLN A 286 45.41 -40.22 14.87
CA GLN A 286 46.69 -40.83 14.55
C GLN A 286 46.94 -40.86 13.03
N ALA A 287 45.90 -41.14 12.23
CA ALA A 287 45.95 -41.05 10.78
C ALA A 287 46.11 -39.61 10.27
N ALA A 288 45.56 -38.62 10.98
CA ALA A 288 45.74 -37.20 10.71
C ALA A 288 47.16 -36.70 11.02
N GLY A 289 47.89 -37.38 11.93
CA GLY A 289 49.33 -37.21 12.12
C GLY A 289 49.78 -36.83 13.53
N ILE A 290 48.99 -37.10 14.58
CA ILE A 290 49.44 -36.92 15.98
C ILE A 290 50.51 -37.96 16.38
N ASP A 291 51.35 -37.65 17.36
CA ASP A 291 52.42 -38.54 17.84
C ASP A 291 51.99 -39.49 18.97
N ASP A 292 52.86 -40.46 19.33
CA ASP A 292 52.57 -41.46 20.37
C ASP A 292 52.31 -40.86 21.76
N THR A 293 52.85 -39.66 22.05
CA THR A 293 52.61 -38.97 23.34
C THR A 293 51.21 -38.37 23.35
N GLN A 294 50.78 -37.80 22.22
CA GLN A 294 49.44 -37.29 22.02
C GLN A 294 48.40 -38.41 22.01
N VAL A 295 48.71 -39.57 21.42
CA VAL A 295 47.86 -40.77 21.50
C VAL A 295 47.69 -41.19 22.96
N ALA A 296 48.78 -41.31 23.72
CA ALA A 296 48.71 -41.67 25.15
C ALA A 296 47.94 -40.65 25.99
N LEU A 297 47.94 -39.36 25.60
CA LEU A 297 47.10 -38.33 26.23
C LEU A 297 45.62 -38.61 25.98
N LEU A 298 45.22 -38.88 24.73
CA LEU A 298 43.82 -39.18 24.38
C LEU A 298 43.33 -40.48 25.02
N GLU A 299 44.19 -41.51 25.12
CA GLU A 299 43.87 -42.77 25.81
C GLU A 299 43.62 -42.61 27.32
N SER A 300 44.10 -41.50 27.90
CA SER A 300 43.95 -41.22 29.34
C SER A 300 42.70 -40.42 29.70
N LEU A 301 41.88 -40.05 28.71
CA LEU A 301 40.72 -39.18 28.90
C LEU A 301 39.60 -39.87 29.69
N GLU A 302 38.99 -39.11 30.58
CA GLU A 302 37.75 -39.49 31.26
C GLU A 302 36.53 -38.95 30.50
N ILE A 303 35.43 -39.70 30.54
CA ILE A 303 34.18 -39.33 29.87
C ILE A 303 33.11 -39.12 30.92
N GLU A 304 32.43 -37.98 30.83
CA GLU A 304 31.28 -37.64 31.67
C GLU A 304 30.06 -37.32 30.80
N PHE A 305 28.87 -37.55 31.34
CA PHE A 305 27.62 -37.13 30.72
C PHE A 305 26.90 -36.13 31.62
N ALA A 306 26.64 -34.95 31.10
CA ALA A 306 25.94 -33.89 31.80
C ALA A 306 24.85 -33.31 30.91
N ASP A 307 23.85 -32.68 31.52
CA ASP A 307 22.91 -31.82 30.81
C ASP A 307 23.60 -30.46 30.60
N LEU A 308 24.05 -30.21 29.37
CA LEU A 308 24.78 -29.00 29.00
C LEU A 308 23.80 -27.87 28.64
N SER A 309 24.29 -26.62 28.59
CA SER A 309 23.38 -25.52 28.26
C SER A 309 22.89 -25.63 26.81
N SER A 310 21.63 -25.25 26.59
CA SER A 310 20.95 -25.47 25.30
C SER A 310 21.77 -25.00 24.09
N GLY A 311 21.96 -25.91 23.12
CA GLY A 311 22.79 -25.70 21.94
C GLY A 311 24.27 -26.03 22.10
N GLN A 312 24.73 -26.49 23.27
CA GLN A 312 26.07 -27.06 23.46
C GLN A 312 26.00 -28.59 23.37
N LEU A 313 26.80 -29.18 22.49
CA LEU A 313 26.81 -30.64 22.31
C LEU A 313 27.87 -31.35 23.18
N ALA A 314 29.03 -30.72 23.39
CA ALA A 314 30.10 -31.28 24.20
C ALA A 314 31.05 -30.18 24.68
N THR A 315 31.88 -30.51 25.68
CA THR A 315 32.96 -29.66 26.19
C THR A 315 34.18 -30.51 26.59
N ALA A 316 35.39 -29.99 26.43
CA ALA A 316 36.63 -30.63 26.88
C ALA A 316 37.47 -29.72 27.79
N GLY A 317 38.01 -30.30 28.86
CA GLY A 317 38.90 -29.59 29.78
C GLY A 317 39.46 -30.51 30.87
N ASP A 318 40.67 -30.21 31.36
CA ASP A 318 41.30 -30.92 32.48
C ASP A 318 41.38 -32.46 32.33
N GLY A 319 41.48 -32.97 31.09
CA GLY A 319 41.53 -34.41 30.79
C GLY A 319 40.17 -35.12 30.80
N VAL A 320 39.08 -34.36 30.83
CA VAL A 320 37.70 -34.86 30.80
C VAL A 320 37.01 -34.35 29.54
N ILE A 321 36.26 -35.22 28.87
CA ILE A 321 35.27 -34.86 27.84
C ILE A 321 33.88 -35.04 28.46
N THR A 322 33.14 -33.94 28.53
CA THR A 322 31.74 -33.94 28.97
C THR A 322 30.84 -33.89 27.75
N LEU A 323 30.07 -34.95 27.52
CA LEU A 323 29.07 -35.05 26.47
C LEU A 323 27.71 -34.63 27.00
N ASP A 324 26.95 -33.90 26.18
CA ASP A 324 25.56 -33.61 26.49
C ASP A 324 24.72 -34.89 26.53
N ARG A 325 23.75 -34.99 27.43
CA ARG A 325 22.97 -36.23 27.60
C ARG A 325 21.99 -36.46 26.48
N ASP A 326 21.37 -35.41 25.96
CA ASP A 326 20.32 -35.50 24.94
C ASP A 326 20.70 -34.85 23.61
N ALA A 327 21.96 -34.42 23.46
CA ALA A 327 22.46 -33.75 22.27
C ALA A 327 21.57 -32.57 21.86
N SER A 328 21.25 -31.70 22.82
CA SER A 328 20.33 -30.58 22.69
C SER A 328 18.93 -31.01 22.21
N ASP A 329 18.33 -31.95 22.92
CA ASP A 329 16.99 -32.53 22.69
C ASP A 329 16.83 -33.32 21.37
N ARG A 330 17.93 -33.68 20.69
CA ARG A 330 17.88 -34.40 19.41
C ARG A 330 18.33 -35.83 19.46
N GLY A 331 19.09 -36.22 20.46
CA GLY A 331 19.74 -37.53 20.58
C GLY A 331 21.03 -37.65 19.76
N TRP A 332 21.89 -38.58 20.20
CA TRP A 332 23.14 -38.91 19.53
C TRP A 332 22.97 -40.03 18.52
N PHE A 333 23.62 -39.90 17.36
CA PHE A 333 23.86 -41.05 16.51
C PHE A 333 25.06 -41.83 17.04
N LEU A 334 24.81 -43.07 17.46
CA LEU A 334 25.84 -44.02 17.83
C LEU A 334 26.18 -44.92 16.64
N ASP A 335 27.32 -44.67 16.04
CA ASP A 335 27.86 -45.55 15.02
C ASP A 335 28.51 -46.78 15.69
N LEU A 336 27.95 -47.95 15.42
CA LEU A 336 28.45 -49.22 15.95
C LEU A 336 29.59 -49.79 15.10
N THR A 337 29.84 -49.23 13.91
CA THR A 337 30.87 -49.58 12.94
C THR A 337 31.69 -48.35 12.48
N PRO A 338 32.19 -47.49 13.39
CA PRO A 338 32.71 -46.15 13.05
C PRO A 338 33.96 -46.11 12.15
N GLY A 339 34.59 -47.26 11.91
CA GLY A 339 35.74 -47.38 11.03
C GLY A 339 35.41 -47.55 9.54
N ASP A 340 34.17 -47.88 9.17
CA ASP A 340 33.78 -48.10 7.77
C ASP A 340 33.01 -46.93 7.15
N ASN A 341 32.35 -46.11 7.97
CA ASN A 341 31.52 -44.96 7.59
C ASN A 341 30.39 -45.32 6.61
N LEU A 342 29.86 -46.55 6.64
CA LEU A 342 28.84 -46.99 5.67
C LEU A 342 27.52 -46.22 5.75
N GLU A 343 27.26 -45.58 6.89
CA GLU A 343 26.07 -44.78 7.17
C GLU A 343 26.15 -43.38 6.57
N PHE A 344 27.31 -43.02 6.02
CA PHE A 344 27.56 -41.71 5.40
C PHE A 344 28.03 -41.86 3.95
N GLY A 345 27.57 -40.94 3.10
CA GLY A 345 27.84 -40.92 1.67
C GLY A 345 29.23 -40.39 1.30
N GLU A 346 29.41 -40.05 0.03
CA GLU A 346 30.68 -39.47 -0.45
C GLU A 346 31.01 -38.16 0.29
N ILE A 347 32.31 -37.90 0.50
CA ILE A 347 32.82 -36.65 1.08
C ILE A 347 32.30 -35.49 0.24
N ASP A 348 31.56 -34.58 0.86
CA ASP A 348 31.17 -33.34 0.22
C ASP A 348 32.44 -32.54 -0.09
N PRO A 349 32.74 -32.27 -1.38
CA PRO A 349 34.02 -31.70 -1.79
C PRO A 349 34.21 -30.24 -1.34
N TYR A 350 33.20 -29.60 -0.73
CA TYR A 350 33.21 -28.20 -0.33
C TYR A 350 33.28 -28.01 1.19
N SER A 351 32.53 -28.83 1.92
CA SER A 351 32.48 -28.83 3.38
C SER A 351 33.37 -29.90 4.01
N GLY A 352 34.04 -30.76 3.22
CA GLY A 352 34.90 -31.84 3.73
C GLY A 352 34.19 -32.89 4.58
N ALA A 353 32.88 -32.74 4.78
CA ALA A 353 32.07 -33.56 5.66
C ALA A 353 31.38 -34.67 4.88
N LEU A 354 31.11 -35.78 5.56
CA LEU A 354 30.31 -36.88 5.07
C LEU A 354 28.84 -36.62 5.47
N GLY A 355 27.93 -36.60 4.50
CA GLY A 355 26.49 -36.50 4.78
C GLY A 355 25.89 -37.88 5.02
N ALA A 356 25.06 -38.02 6.04
CA ALA A 356 24.37 -39.27 6.36
C ALA A 356 23.52 -39.75 5.17
N THR A 357 23.67 -41.03 4.85
CA THR A 357 22.84 -41.77 3.90
C THR A 357 21.92 -42.78 4.58
N ASP A 358 22.17 -43.05 5.86
CA ASP A 358 21.33 -43.86 6.74
C ASP A 358 20.35 -43.00 7.55
N GLU A 359 19.16 -43.53 7.81
CA GLU A 359 18.08 -42.84 8.51
C GLU A 359 18.41 -42.56 9.97
N ALA A 360 19.07 -43.48 10.67
CA ALA A 360 19.43 -43.29 12.08
C ALA A 360 20.52 -42.22 12.24
N ALA A 361 21.46 -42.13 11.29
CA ALA A 361 22.48 -41.09 11.28
C ALA A 361 21.92 -39.71 10.95
N TYR A 362 20.93 -39.64 10.05
CA TYR A 362 20.44 -38.39 9.47
C TYR A 362 19.74 -37.45 10.46
N SER A 363 18.99 -37.96 11.43
CA SER A 363 18.18 -37.15 12.34
C SER A 363 18.88 -36.73 13.64
N HIS A 364 20.10 -37.23 13.88
CA HIS A 364 20.81 -37.09 15.16
C HIS A 364 22.19 -36.43 14.95
N TYR A 365 22.78 -35.94 16.04
CA TYR A 365 24.16 -35.45 16.00
C TYR A 365 25.14 -36.63 15.98
N ASP A 366 26.12 -36.62 15.08
CA ASP A 366 27.13 -37.69 15.00
C ASP A 366 28.07 -37.63 16.21
N LEU A 367 27.96 -38.61 17.12
CA LEU A 367 28.76 -38.61 18.35
C LEU A 367 30.25 -38.75 18.07
N LEU A 368 30.62 -39.51 17.03
CA LEU A 368 32.02 -39.65 16.64
C LEU A 368 32.65 -38.29 16.33
N THR A 369 31.96 -37.45 15.57
CA THR A 369 32.43 -36.10 15.24
C THR A 369 32.57 -35.21 16.45
N ALA A 370 31.63 -35.26 17.40
CA ALA A 370 31.74 -34.50 18.65
C ALA A 370 32.95 -34.97 19.48
N ILE A 371 33.17 -36.28 19.62
CA ILE A 371 34.35 -36.83 20.31
C ILE A 371 35.64 -36.35 19.62
N LEU A 372 35.71 -36.43 18.29
CA LEU A 372 36.86 -35.97 17.52
C LEU A 372 37.16 -34.50 17.76
N HIS A 373 36.13 -33.64 17.75
CA HIS A 373 36.24 -32.22 18.03
C HIS A 373 36.83 -31.95 19.43
N GLU A 374 36.24 -32.56 20.46
CA GLU A 374 36.67 -32.39 21.84
C GLU A 374 38.08 -32.95 22.11
N GLN A 375 38.45 -34.08 21.47
CA GLN A 375 39.83 -34.58 21.50
C GLN A 375 40.82 -33.58 20.90
N GLY A 376 40.41 -32.82 19.87
CA GLY A 376 41.25 -31.75 19.31
C GLY A 376 41.55 -30.65 20.32
N HIS A 377 40.57 -30.25 21.16
CA HIS A 377 40.80 -29.30 22.26
C HIS A 377 41.81 -29.84 23.28
N ILE A 378 41.72 -31.12 23.64
CA ILE A 378 42.72 -31.79 24.51
C ILE A 378 44.12 -31.78 23.88
N LEU A 379 44.21 -31.93 22.56
CA LEU A 379 45.47 -31.83 21.81
C LEU A 379 46.00 -30.39 21.70
N GLY A 380 45.26 -29.40 22.21
CA GLY A 380 45.63 -27.99 22.18
C GLY A 380 45.28 -27.29 20.87
N LEU A 381 44.35 -27.84 20.08
CA LEU A 381 43.82 -27.20 18.88
C LEU A 381 42.69 -26.25 19.25
N ASN A 382 42.72 -25.04 18.72
CA ASN A 382 41.61 -24.09 18.86
C ASN A 382 40.51 -24.37 17.83
N HIS A 383 39.36 -23.74 18.00
CA HIS A 383 38.33 -23.74 16.97
C HIS A 383 38.85 -23.23 15.62
N ALA A 384 38.48 -23.94 14.56
CA ALA A 384 38.78 -23.60 13.20
C ALA A 384 37.73 -22.65 12.59
N ASP A 385 38.19 -21.78 11.70
CA ASP A 385 37.31 -20.92 10.88
C ASP A 385 36.70 -21.65 9.67
N SER A 386 37.29 -22.78 9.25
CA SER A 386 36.82 -23.54 8.09
C SER A 386 35.81 -24.61 8.48
N LEU A 387 34.62 -24.59 7.84
CA LEU A 387 33.60 -25.64 7.97
C LEU A 387 34.11 -27.06 7.66
N SER A 388 35.18 -27.15 6.86
CA SER A 388 35.82 -28.41 6.46
C SER A 388 36.71 -29.04 7.51
N GLN A 389 37.03 -28.30 8.57
CA GLN A 389 37.85 -28.80 9.67
C GLN A 389 36.94 -29.38 10.75
N VAL A 390 37.39 -30.46 11.38
CA VAL A 390 36.68 -31.08 12.51
C VAL A 390 36.60 -30.10 13.69
N MET A 391 37.61 -29.21 13.81
CA MET A 391 37.66 -28.18 14.83
C MET A 391 36.71 -26.99 14.59
N TYR A 392 35.89 -26.98 13.53
CA TYR A 392 34.88 -25.94 13.37
C TYR A 392 33.85 -26.01 14.51
N GLY A 393 33.58 -24.89 15.18
CA GLY A 393 32.72 -24.80 16.38
C GLY A 393 31.22 -25.04 16.14
N GLY A 394 30.84 -25.67 15.02
CA GLY A 394 29.47 -26.11 14.79
C GLY A 394 29.35 -27.47 14.11
N LEU A 395 28.33 -28.22 14.52
CA LEU A 395 27.96 -29.52 13.96
C LEU A 395 26.48 -29.49 13.57
N GLY A 396 26.17 -30.00 12.37
CA GLY A 396 24.80 -30.24 11.97
C GLY A 396 24.40 -31.69 12.22
N VAL A 397 23.09 -31.95 12.36
CA VAL A 397 22.57 -33.32 12.36
C VAL A 397 22.87 -34.02 11.03
N GLY A 398 23.11 -35.33 11.08
CA GLY A 398 23.42 -36.12 9.89
C GLY A 398 24.73 -35.76 9.20
N VAL A 399 25.64 -35.07 9.90
CA VAL A 399 26.95 -34.68 9.36
C VAL A 399 28.04 -35.36 10.17
N ARG A 400 28.95 -36.04 9.47
CA ARG A 400 30.21 -36.53 10.04
C ARG A 400 31.40 -35.74 9.52
N LYS A 401 32.29 -35.31 10.42
CA LYS A 401 33.57 -34.69 10.08
C LYS A 401 34.71 -35.53 10.65
N LEU A 402 35.72 -35.77 9.84
CA LEU A 402 36.91 -36.54 10.22
C LEU A 402 38.13 -35.61 10.24
N PRO A 403 39.06 -35.78 11.20
CA PRO A 403 40.29 -35.01 11.24
C PRO A 403 41.18 -35.36 10.06
N THR A 404 41.92 -34.38 9.59
CA THR A 404 42.95 -34.50 8.56
C THR A 404 44.23 -33.81 9.03
N SER A 405 45.31 -33.97 8.29
CA SER A 405 46.56 -33.23 8.56
C SER A 405 46.37 -31.71 8.50
N ASN A 406 45.31 -31.20 7.87
CA ASN A 406 45.00 -29.77 7.82
C ASN A 406 44.47 -29.23 9.15
N ASP A 407 43.86 -30.08 9.99
CA ASP A 407 43.38 -29.70 11.32
C ASP A 407 44.53 -29.46 12.30
N LEU A 408 45.70 -30.06 12.06
CA LEU A 408 46.91 -29.88 12.87
C LEU A 408 47.67 -28.58 12.55
N VAL A 409 47.27 -27.85 11.50
CA VAL A 409 47.92 -26.61 11.08
C VAL A 409 47.18 -25.42 11.71
N TYR A 410 47.80 -24.82 12.73
CA TYR A 410 47.32 -23.69 13.52
C TYR A 410 46.61 -22.60 12.67
N SER A 411 45.32 -22.36 12.92
CA SER A 411 44.56 -21.26 12.31
C SER A 411 43.63 -20.59 13.32
N GLY A 412 44.03 -19.44 13.88
CA GLY A 412 43.10 -18.47 14.48
C GLY A 412 43.39 -18.05 15.93
N GLU A 413 43.24 -16.74 16.20
CA GLU A 413 43.22 -16.16 17.55
C GLU A 413 41.89 -16.46 18.26
N ASP A 414 42.00 -16.68 19.57
CA ASP A 414 40.94 -16.97 20.55
C ASP A 414 39.91 -15.84 20.66
N ASP A 415 38.73 -15.98 20.03
CA ASP A 415 37.63 -14.99 20.15
C ASP A 415 36.21 -15.58 19.94
N GLY A 416 35.99 -16.87 20.26
CA GLY A 416 34.66 -17.52 20.16
C GLY A 416 34.29 -18.38 21.37
N PRO A 417 32.99 -18.64 21.63
CA PRO A 417 32.59 -19.56 22.70
C PRO A 417 33.24 -20.93 22.50
N GLN A 418 33.78 -21.50 23.58
CA GLN A 418 34.59 -22.73 23.64
C GLN A 418 33.76 -24.02 23.50
N PHE A 419 32.66 -23.99 22.73
CA PHE A 419 31.67 -25.07 22.66
C PHE A 419 31.13 -25.27 21.24
N LEU A 420 30.79 -26.53 20.88
CA LEU A 420 30.20 -26.93 19.60
C LEU A 420 28.69 -26.58 19.52
N THR A 421 28.23 -25.94 18.43
CA THR A 421 26.85 -25.42 18.26
C THR A 421 26.14 -25.87 16.97
N ALA A 422 24.80 -25.75 16.92
CA ALA A 422 24.01 -26.07 15.73
C ALA A 422 24.18 -25.05 14.57
N THR A 423 24.18 -25.52 13.31
CA THR A 423 24.47 -24.69 12.12
C THR A 423 23.21 -24.28 11.32
N PRO A 424 23.15 -23.04 10.78
CA PRO A 424 22.04 -22.59 9.94
C PRO A 424 22.04 -23.29 8.57
N PHE A 425 20.87 -23.37 7.91
CA PHE A 425 20.77 -23.90 6.55
C PHE A 425 21.25 -22.87 5.52
N LEU A 426 22.04 -23.33 4.54
CA LEU A 426 22.59 -22.46 3.50
C LEU A 426 21.47 -21.79 2.69
N ALA A 427 21.61 -20.50 2.38
CA ALA A 427 20.61 -19.66 1.69
C ALA A 427 19.29 -19.39 2.47
N GLY A 428 19.25 -19.72 3.76
CA GLY A 428 18.17 -19.29 4.65
C GLY A 428 18.18 -17.79 4.92
N VAL A 429 16.99 -17.18 4.86
CA VAL A 429 16.76 -15.76 5.06
C VAL A 429 15.92 -15.53 6.31
N PHE A 430 16.42 -14.71 7.23
CA PHE A 430 15.73 -14.36 8.46
C PHE A 430 15.81 -12.86 8.74
N MET A 431 14.91 -12.40 9.61
CA MET A 431 14.89 -11.02 10.08
C MET A 431 15.94 -10.82 11.17
N PHE A 432 16.72 -9.74 11.06
CA PHE A 432 17.68 -9.33 12.06
C PHE A 432 17.43 -7.88 12.49
N ALA A 433 17.42 -7.64 13.79
CA ALA A 433 17.14 -6.31 14.34
C ALA A 433 18.39 -5.41 14.42
N GLY A 434 19.60 -5.96 14.31
CA GLY A 434 20.85 -5.19 14.32
C GLY A 434 21.24 -4.66 12.94
N ASN A 435 22.16 -3.69 12.90
CA ASN A 435 22.58 -2.97 11.68
C ASN A 435 23.91 -3.46 11.06
N PHE A 436 24.26 -4.72 11.25
CA PHE A 436 25.49 -5.32 10.73
C PHE A 436 25.21 -6.76 10.34
N ALA A 437 25.97 -7.32 9.40
CA ALA A 437 25.91 -8.76 9.11
C ALA A 437 26.60 -9.53 10.24
N VAL A 438 25.95 -10.56 10.80
CA VAL A 438 26.63 -11.48 11.70
C VAL A 438 27.61 -12.36 10.92
N ARG A 439 28.63 -12.94 11.59
CA ARG A 439 29.62 -13.81 10.95
C ARG A 439 28.91 -14.94 10.20
N ASP A 440 29.38 -15.27 9.00
CA ASP A 440 28.81 -16.28 8.08
C ASP A 440 27.48 -15.89 7.40
N PHE A 441 27.02 -14.65 7.59
CA PHE A 441 25.85 -14.12 6.90
C PHE A 441 26.18 -12.85 6.10
N ALA A 442 25.32 -12.53 5.14
CA ALA A 442 25.32 -11.27 4.43
C ALA A 442 24.01 -10.53 4.62
N GLN A 443 24.06 -9.19 4.57
CA GLN A 443 22.88 -8.37 4.36
C GLN A 443 22.34 -8.62 2.96
N THR A 444 21.04 -8.77 2.84
CA THR A 444 20.35 -8.96 1.56
C THR A 444 20.10 -7.61 0.86
N ASP A 445 21.19 -6.97 0.43
CA ASP A 445 21.20 -5.65 -0.20
C ASP A 445 21.44 -5.71 -1.72
N GLY A 446 21.21 -6.87 -2.35
CA GLY A 446 21.46 -7.05 -3.79
C GLY A 446 22.93 -7.17 -4.17
N GLN A 447 23.77 -7.61 -3.23
CA GLN A 447 25.21 -7.74 -3.45
C GLN A 447 25.52 -8.76 -4.54
N ILE A 448 26.49 -8.46 -5.41
CA ILE A 448 27.02 -9.40 -6.40
C ILE A 448 28.25 -10.08 -5.80
N LEU A 449 28.20 -11.41 -5.69
CA LEU A 449 29.24 -12.24 -5.10
C LEU A 449 29.95 -13.08 -6.17
N SER A 450 31.20 -13.45 -5.88
CA SER A 450 31.98 -14.37 -6.71
C SER A 450 31.46 -15.81 -6.57
N ILE A 451 31.25 -16.48 -7.69
CA ILE A 451 30.88 -17.92 -7.71
C ILE A 451 32.01 -18.76 -7.13
N ASP A 452 33.27 -18.43 -7.43
CA ASP A 452 34.44 -19.19 -6.97
C ASP A 452 34.54 -19.24 -5.43
N SER A 453 34.03 -18.21 -4.76
CA SER A 453 34.04 -18.12 -3.29
C SER A 453 32.80 -18.75 -2.63
N PHE A 454 31.69 -18.88 -3.35
CA PHE A 454 30.39 -19.31 -2.79
C PHE A 454 29.66 -20.28 -3.71
N LEU A 455 30.38 -21.30 -4.20
CA LEU A 455 29.85 -22.23 -5.20
C LEU A 455 28.61 -22.99 -4.73
N ALA A 456 28.59 -23.41 -3.46
CA ALA A 456 27.44 -24.08 -2.85
C ALA A 456 26.20 -23.18 -2.84
N LEU A 457 26.36 -21.91 -2.44
CA LEU A 457 25.28 -20.92 -2.42
C LEU A 457 24.77 -20.62 -3.85
N PHE A 458 25.69 -20.49 -4.81
CA PHE A 458 25.36 -20.34 -6.22
C PHE A 458 24.57 -21.53 -6.76
N SER A 459 24.90 -22.76 -6.37
CA SER A 459 24.16 -23.95 -6.84
C SER A 459 22.69 -23.97 -6.41
N LEU A 460 22.35 -23.29 -5.31
CA LEU A 460 20.98 -23.17 -4.79
C LEU A 460 20.22 -22.01 -5.43
N MET A 461 20.87 -20.86 -5.57
CA MET A 461 20.23 -19.59 -5.97
C MET A 461 20.36 -19.29 -7.46
N GLY A 462 21.39 -19.85 -8.13
CA GLY A 462 21.75 -19.52 -9.50
C GLY A 462 21.91 -18.00 -9.69
N THR A 463 21.41 -17.50 -10.82
CA THR A 463 21.38 -16.05 -11.14
C THR A 463 20.04 -15.39 -10.83
N THR A 464 19.21 -16.02 -9.98
CA THR A 464 17.82 -15.58 -9.71
C THR A 464 17.76 -14.13 -9.26
N TYR A 465 18.76 -13.67 -8.50
CA TYR A 465 18.83 -12.31 -7.96
C TYR A 465 19.94 -11.46 -8.61
N GLY A 466 20.47 -11.89 -9.77
CA GLY A 466 21.47 -11.16 -10.55
C GLY A 466 22.80 -11.91 -10.75
N GLY A 467 23.79 -11.18 -11.23
CA GLY A 467 25.10 -11.70 -11.65
C GLY A 467 25.12 -12.25 -13.08
N ASP A 468 26.29 -12.67 -13.53
CA ASP A 468 26.52 -13.14 -14.91
C ASP A 468 26.37 -14.66 -15.07
N GLY A 469 26.24 -15.40 -13.97
CA GLY A 469 26.13 -16.87 -13.95
C GLY A 469 27.39 -17.59 -14.41
N ARG A 470 28.50 -16.88 -14.56
CA ARG A 470 29.80 -17.40 -15.01
C ARG A 470 30.87 -17.22 -13.95
N THR A 471 30.98 -16.00 -13.45
CA THR A 471 31.94 -15.61 -12.42
C THR A 471 31.24 -15.05 -11.18
N THR A 472 29.98 -14.62 -11.33
CA THR A 472 29.23 -13.93 -10.29
C THR A 472 27.76 -14.30 -10.23
N PHE A 473 27.16 -14.13 -9.06
CA PHE A 473 25.73 -14.26 -8.81
C PHE A 473 25.26 -13.21 -7.80
N GLY A 474 23.96 -12.91 -7.76
CA GLY A 474 23.38 -11.91 -6.86
C GLY A 474 22.71 -12.50 -5.62
N LEU A 475 22.77 -11.75 -4.52
CA LEU A 475 21.91 -11.95 -3.35
C LEU A 475 20.55 -11.23 -3.53
N PRO A 476 19.50 -11.61 -2.77
CA PRO A 476 18.26 -10.86 -2.71
C PRO A 476 18.50 -9.39 -2.31
N ASP A 477 17.65 -8.48 -2.78
CA ASP A 477 17.66 -7.05 -2.39
C ASP A 477 16.35 -6.67 -1.69
N PHE A 478 16.37 -6.71 -0.35
CA PHE A 478 15.21 -6.39 0.47
C PHE A 478 15.08 -4.91 0.84
N ARG A 479 16.03 -4.06 0.46
CA ARG A 479 16.01 -2.65 0.87
C ARG A 479 14.74 -1.96 0.37
N GLY A 480 13.90 -1.51 1.30
CA GLY A 480 12.59 -0.91 1.04
C GLY A 480 11.50 -1.89 0.58
N ARG A 481 11.72 -3.20 0.66
CA ARG A 481 10.78 -4.24 0.18
C ARG A 481 10.31 -5.15 1.31
N ALA A 482 9.05 -5.60 1.23
CA ALA A 482 8.51 -6.68 2.03
C ALA A 482 8.84 -8.05 1.40
N VAL A 483 8.93 -9.10 2.22
CA VAL A 483 8.99 -10.48 1.69
C VAL A 483 7.60 -10.93 1.26
N MET A 484 7.50 -11.52 0.07
CA MET A 484 6.29 -12.16 -0.44
C MET A 484 6.56 -13.63 -0.75
N GLY A 485 5.61 -14.53 -0.49
CA GLY A 485 5.76 -15.92 -0.91
C GLY A 485 5.64 -16.07 -2.43
N ALA A 486 6.61 -16.72 -3.04
CA ALA A 486 6.55 -17.17 -4.42
C ALA A 486 5.48 -18.27 -4.59
N GLY A 487 4.99 -18.45 -5.81
CA GLY A 487 4.04 -19.49 -6.18
C GLY A 487 2.67 -18.97 -6.61
N ASN A 488 1.76 -19.91 -6.87
CA ASN A 488 0.41 -19.63 -7.38
C ASN A 488 -0.63 -19.84 -6.27
N GLY A 489 -0.92 -18.78 -5.51
CA GLY A 489 -1.94 -18.80 -4.47
C GLY A 489 -3.35 -18.84 -5.07
N PRO A 490 -4.32 -19.55 -4.47
CA PRO A 490 -5.69 -19.59 -4.96
C PRO A 490 -6.29 -18.18 -5.06
N GLY A 491 -6.77 -17.83 -6.26
CA GLY A 491 -7.38 -16.52 -6.54
C GLY A 491 -6.39 -15.35 -6.58
N LEU A 492 -5.08 -15.63 -6.68
CA LEU A 492 -4.02 -14.63 -6.77
C LEU A 492 -3.25 -14.74 -8.09
N ILE A 493 -2.52 -13.69 -8.42
CA ILE A 493 -1.56 -13.65 -9.51
C ILE A 493 -0.32 -14.47 -9.09
N PRO A 494 0.15 -15.41 -9.94
CA PRO A 494 1.36 -16.18 -9.65
C PRO A 494 2.58 -15.29 -9.46
N ARG A 495 3.41 -15.61 -8.45
CA ARG A 495 4.70 -14.96 -8.20
C ARG A 495 5.84 -15.91 -8.54
N VAL A 496 6.81 -15.43 -9.30
CA VAL A 496 8.03 -16.20 -9.58
C VAL A 496 9.07 -15.88 -8.49
N LEU A 497 9.88 -16.86 -8.12
CA LEU A 497 11.00 -16.64 -7.19
C LEU A 497 11.92 -15.53 -7.72
N GLY A 498 12.32 -14.60 -6.83
CA GLY A 498 13.15 -13.45 -7.20
C GLY A 498 12.40 -12.31 -7.89
N GLU A 499 11.10 -12.46 -8.18
CA GLU A 499 10.27 -11.37 -8.69
C GLU A 499 10.21 -10.24 -7.66
N SER A 500 10.56 -9.03 -8.09
CA SER A 500 10.33 -7.80 -7.33
C SER A 500 9.34 -6.91 -8.06
N GLY A 501 8.49 -6.22 -7.31
CA GLY A 501 7.42 -5.40 -7.85
C GLY A 501 6.74 -4.56 -6.78
N GLY A 502 5.59 -3.97 -7.11
CA GLY A 502 4.83 -3.07 -6.22
C GLY A 502 5.32 -1.62 -6.24
N LEU A 503 4.56 -0.74 -5.59
CA LEU A 503 4.79 0.71 -5.57
C LEU A 503 4.63 1.27 -4.16
N GLU A 504 5.46 2.27 -3.79
CA GLU A 504 5.34 3.00 -2.53
C GLU A 504 4.14 3.96 -2.54
N THR A 505 3.83 4.54 -3.70
CA THR A 505 2.65 5.40 -3.89
C THR A 505 1.99 5.11 -5.23
N THR A 506 0.68 5.32 -5.30
CA THR A 506 -0.12 5.09 -6.52
C THR A 506 -0.75 6.41 -6.97
N VAL A 507 -0.81 6.63 -8.28
CA VAL A 507 -1.53 7.76 -8.91
C VAL A 507 -2.72 7.18 -9.67
N LEU A 508 -3.92 7.73 -9.44
CA LEU A 508 -5.10 7.33 -10.22
C LEU A 508 -5.09 7.99 -11.58
N THR A 509 -5.41 7.20 -12.60
CA THR A 509 -5.62 7.69 -13.97
C THR A 509 -7.11 7.68 -14.30
N ILE A 510 -7.52 8.36 -15.37
CA ILE A 510 -8.92 8.35 -15.84
C ILE A 510 -9.43 6.91 -16.01
N ASN A 511 -8.58 5.97 -16.45
CA ASN A 511 -8.98 4.56 -16.60
C ASN A 511 -9.43 3.91 -15.27
N ASN A 512 -8.90 4.38 -14.14
CA ASN A 512 -9.27 3.86 -12.83
C ASN A 512 -10.62 4.40 -12.33
N MET A 513 -11.13 5.47 -12.93
CA MET A 513 -12.45 5.99 -12.59
C MET A 513 -13.54 5.05 -13.13
N PRO A 514 -14.57 4.73 -12.33
CA PRO A 514 -15.75 4.05 -12.84
C PRO A 514 -16.40 4.86 -13.95
N THR A 515 -16.89 4.18 -14.99
CA THR A 515 -17.77 4.79 -15.98
C THR A 515 -18.97 5.40 -15.24
N HIS A 516 -19.16 6.71 -15.37
CA HIS A 516 -20.31 7.38 -14.76
C HIS A 516 -20.89 8.43 -15.70
N THR A 517 -22.17 8.72 -15.47
CA THR A 517 -22.95 9.70 -16.20
C THR A 517 -23.60 10.64 -15.19
N HIS A 518 -23.69 11.93 -15.51
CA HIS A 518 -24.53 12.85 -14.74
C HIS A 518 -25.93 12.85 -15.35
N GLU A 519 -26.93 12.62 -14.51
CA GLU A 519 -28.32 12.84 -14.89
C GLU A 519 -28.61 14.33 -14.71
N TYR A 520 -28.69 15.06 -15.81
CA TYR A 520 -29.35 16.36 -15.80
C TYR A 520 -30.84 16.08 -15.61
N THR A 521 -31.34 16.25 -14.39
CA THR A 521 -32.78 16.43 -14.18
C THR A 521 -33.06 17.90 -14.46
N PRO A 522 -33.77 18.27 -15.54
CA PRO A 522 -34.31 19.61 -15.61
C PRO A 522 -35.30 19.73 -14.44
N GLY A 523 -34.89 20.41 -13.36
CA GLY A 523 -35.87 21.18 -12.59
C GLY A 523 -36.50 22.20 -13.54
N ASP A 524 -37.69 22.72 -13.21
CA ASP A 524 -38.32 23.78 -14.00
C ASP A 524 -37.25 24.77 -14.49
N PRO A 525 -37.19 25.05 -15.80
CA PRO A 525 -36.12 25.88 -16.35
C PRO A 525 -36.05 27.14 -15.49
N PRO A 526 -34.87 27.48 -14.92
CA PRO A 526 -34.75 28.70 -14.15
C PRO A 526 -35.22 29.86 -15.01
N ASP A 527 -35.94 30.81 -14.40
CA ASP A 527 -36.43 31.98 -15.10
C ASP A 527 -35.31 32.61 -15.92
N PRO A 528 -35.53 32.91 -17.22
CA PRO A 528 -34.47 33.39 -18.10
C PRO A 528 -33.81 34.67 -17.57
N ASN A 529 -32.48 34.62 -17.44
CA ASN A 529 -31.63 35.76 -17.11
C ASN A 529 -30.57 35.88 -18.21
N LEU A 530 -30.68 36.94 -19.02
CA LEU A 530 -29.86 37.13 -20.22
C LEU A 530 -28.96 38.34 -20.04
N ASP A 531 -27.66 38.10 -20.16
CA ASP A 531 -26.63 39.14 -20.13
C ASP A 531 -26.26 39.55 -21.57
N GLY A 532 -26.09 40.84 -21.75
CA GLY A 532 -25.53 41.46 -22.94
C GLY A 532 -24.01 41.33 -22.97
N THR A 533 -23.39 42.23 -23.72
CA THR A 533 -21.96 42.40 -23.86
C THR A 533 -21.53 43.74 -23.26
N PRO A 534 -20.21 43.99 -23.09
CA PRO A 534 -19.75 45.31 -22.64
C PRO A 534 -19.84 46.44 -23.69
N GLY A 535 -20.62 46.30 -24.76
CA GLY A 535 -20.90 47.37 -25.71
C GLY A 535 -22.34 47.31 -26.22
N ASP A 536 -22.74 48.33 -26.98
CA ASP A 536 -24.14 48.60 -27.36
C ASP A 536 -24.92 47.38 -27.87
N ASP A 537 -25.91 46.96 -27.09
CA ASP A 537 -26.76 45.82 -27.36
C ASP A 537 -28.17 46.21 -27.78
N LEU A 538 -28.80 45.29 -28.54
CA LEU A 538 -30.22 45.36 -28.85
C LEU A 538 -30.89 44.06 -28.42
N PHE A 539 -31.65 44.13 -27.34
CA PHE A 539 -32.57 43.08 -26.91
C PHE A 539 -33.92 43.29 -27.57
N VAL A 540 -34.41 42.27 -28.28
CA VAL A 540 -35.79 42.26 -28.81
C VAL A 540 -36.54 41.07 -28.23
N VAL A 541 -37.57 41.37 -27.45
CA VAL A 541 -38.47 40.36 -26.87
C VAL A 541 -39.72 40.26 -27.73
N THR A 542 -40.07 39.04 -28.14
CA THR A 542 -41.27 38.79 -28.95
C THR A 542 -41.98 37.51 -28.49
N LEU A 543 -43.26 37.40 -28.84
CA LEU A 543 -44.01 36.16 -28.73
C LEU A 543 -44.13 35.52 -30.11
N ALA A 544 -43.49 34.36 -30.29
CA ALA A 544 -43.60 33.56 -31.50
C ALA A 544 -44.61 32.42 -31.26
N GLY A 545 -45.91 32.72 -31.40
CA GLY A 545 -46.96 31.80 -31.00
C GLY A 545 -47.12 31.81 -29.48
N THR A 546 -46.89 30.67 -28.81
CA THR A 546 -46.93 30.55 -27.33
C THR A 546 -45.55 30.67 -26.69
N ASP A 547 -44.50 30.84 -27.49
CA ASP A 547 -43.13 30.85 -27.01
C ASP A 547 -42.64 32.29 -26.84
N LEU A 548 -42.00 32.54 -25.69
CA LEU A 548 -41.17 33.70 -25.45
C LEU A 548 -39.88 33.55 -26.26
N VAL A 549 -39.58 34.53 -27.11
CA VAL A 549 -38.37 34.58 -27.91
C VAL A 549 -37.62 35.88 -27.62
N VAL A 550 -36.33 35.78 -27.33
CA VAL A 550 -35.44 36.94 -27.16
C VAL A 550 -34.32 36.87 -28.17
N THR A 551 -34.08 37.96 -28.88
CA THR A 551 -32.90 38.12 -29.74
C THR A 551 -31.95 39.17 -29.19
N LEU A 552 -30.65 38.91 -29.28
CA LEU A 552 -29.57 39.85 -28.99
C LEU A 552 -28.83 40.16 -30.30
N GLY A 553 -28.77 41.42 -30.70
CA GLY A 553 -28.11 41.83 -31.96
C GLY A 553 -28.69 41.12 -33.21
N GLY A 554 -29.98 40.76 -33.17
CA GLY A 554 -30.68 40.04 -34.22
C GLY A 554 -30.51 38.51 -34.23
N SER A 555 -29.74 37.94 -33.29
CA SER A 555 -29.59 36.49 -33.12
C SER A 555 -30.48 35.98 -31.99
N GLU A 556 -31.19 34.88 -32.20
CA GLU A 556 -32.02 34.23 -31.17
C GLU A 556 -31.13 33.68 -30.04
N VAL A 557 -31.32 34.22 -28.82
CA VAL A 557 -30.61 33.81 -27.61
C VAL A 557 -31.51 33.05 -26.64
N LEU A 558 -32.83 33.18 -26.78
CA LEU A 558 -33.82 32.44 -25.99
C LEU A 558 -35.03 32.07 -26.86
N ARG A 559 -35.49 30.83 -26.71
CA ARG A 559 -36.83 30.37 -27.12
C ARG A 559 -37.37 29.38 -26.10
N GLN A 560 -38.44 29.74 -25.41
CA GLN A 560 -39.05 28.90 -24.37
C GLN A 560 -40.58 29.11 -24.33
N PRO A 561 -41.39 28.08 -24.02
CA PRO A 561 -42.83 28.27 -23.80
C PRO A 561 -43.10 29.28 -22.69
N LEU A 562 -43.90 30.32 -22.97
CA LEU A 562 -44.25 31.35 -21.98
C LEU A 562 -44.95 30.77 -20.74
N ALA A 563 -45.68 29.67 -20.91
CA ALA A 563 -46.35 28.95 -19.82
C ALA A 563 -45.39 28.39 -18.77
N ASN A 564 -44.10 28.26 -19.11
CA ASN A 564 -43.04 27.74 -18.24
C ASN A 564 -42.08 28.84 -17.78
N THR A 565 -42.47 30.11 -17.89
CA THR A 565 -41.64 31.25 -17.51
C THR A 565 -42.38 32.05 -16.44
N ASN A 566 -41.77 32.22 -15.26
CA ASN A 566 -42.35 33.03 -14.19
C ASN A 566 -41.84 34.48 -14.23
N SER A 567 -40.64 34.72 -14.78
CA SER A 567 -40.09 36.06 -15.00
C SER A 567 -39.06 36.10 -16.12
N LEU A 568 -38.71 37.28 -16.60
CA LEU A 568 -37.59 37.52 -17.54
C LEU A 568 -36.68 38.60 -17.00
N THR A 569 -35.36 38.38 -16.98
CA THR A 569 -34.35 39.39 -16.65
C THR A 569 -33.44 39.64 -17.86
N LEU A 570 -33.22 40.92 -18.20
CA LEU A 570 -32.33 41.39 -19.26
C LEU A 570 -31.31 42.37 -18.66
N ASN A 571 -30.01 42.09 -18.82
CA ASN A 571 -28.94 42.96 -18.34
C ASN A 571 -28.11 43.46 -19.53
N GLY A 572 -28.05 44.77 -19.75
CA GLY A 572 -27.24 45.39 -20.81
C GLY A 572 -25.74 45.31 -20.53
N LEU A 573 -25.36 45.45 -19.25
CA LEU A 573 -23.99 45.50 -18.73
C LEU A 573 -23.31 46.84 -19.00
N GLY A 574 -22.89 47.13 -20.24
CA GLY A 574 -22.31 48.44 -20.53
C GLY A 574 -22.23 48.74 -22.01
N GLY A 575 -22.18 50.02 -22.35
CA GLY A 575 -22.54 50.49 -23.69
C GLY A 575 -23.81 51.33 -23.59
N ASP A 576 -24.37 51.76 -24.72
CA ASP A 576 -25.71 52.34 -24.76
C ASP A 576 -26.69 51.29 -25.34
N ASP A 577 -27.42 50.62 -24.46
CA ASP A 577 -28.21 49.43 -24.74
C ASP A 577 -29.67 49.75 -25.05
N THR A 578 -30.31 48.98 -25.92
CA THR A 578 -31.73 49.14 -26.28
C THR A 578 -32.53 47.89 -25.96
N PHE A 579 -33.63 48.07 -25.23
CA PHE A 579 -34.54 47.00 -24.84
C PHE A 579 -35.92 47.19 -25.48
N ASP A 580 -36.25 46.35 -26.45
CA ASP A 580 -37.54 46.31 -27.12
C ASP A 580 -38.42 45.23 -26.48
N VAL A 581 -39.38 45.64 -25.63
CA VAL A 581 -40.19 44.71 -24.82
C VAL A 581 -41.70 44.96 -25.03
N PRO A 582 -42.51 43.91 -25.25
CA PRO A 582 -43.96 44.04 -25.25
C PRO A 582 -44.49 44.44 -23.87
N GLY A 583 -45.39 45.41 -23.81
CA GLY A 583 -45.92 45.92 -22.54
C GLY A 583 -46.84 44.96 -21.77
N ASP A 584 -47.28 43.87 -22.39
CA ASP A 584 -48.14 42.85 -21.78
C ASP A 584 -47.67 41.43 -22.11
N LEU A 585 -46.72 40.92 -21.31
CA LEU A 585 -46.22 39.54 -21.41
C LEU A 585 -46.87 38.59 -20.39
N GLY A 586 -47.70 39.09 -19.46
CA GLY A 586 -48.31 38.31 -18.38
C GLY A 586 -47.33 37.80 -17.32
N ILE A 587 -46.06 38.20 -17.42
CA ILE A 587 -44.98 37.87 -16.48
C ILE A 587 -44.22 39.16 -16.12
N PRO A 588 -43.62 39.24 -14.92
CA PRO A 588 -42.70 40.31 -14.58
C PRO A 588 -41.44 40.28 -15.46
N VAL A 589 -41.03 41.45 -15.93
CA VAL A 589 -39.77 41.67 -16.65
C VAL A 589 -38.89 42.61 -15.84
N PHE A 590 -37.62 42.25 -15.68
CA PHE A 590 -36.59 43.05 -15.02
C PHE A 590 -35.57 43.47 -16.06
N ILE A 591 -35.31 44.77 -16.15
CA ILE A 591 -34.38 45.34 -17.12
C ILE A 591 -33.36 46.16 -16.36
N ASN A 592 -32.10 45.91 -16.62
CA ASN A 592 -30.99 46.66 -16.06
C ASN A 592 -30.13 47.17 -17.22
N GLY A 593 -30.09 48.49 -17.42
CA GLY A 593 -29.25 49.11 -18.44
C GLY A 593 -27.77 48.80 -18.19
N GLY A 594 -27.31 49.07 -16.97
CA GLY A 594 -25.92 48.84 -16.59
C GLY A 594 -25.14 50.15 -16.66
N THR A 595 -23.94 50.13 -17.23
CA THR A 595 -23.10 51.33 -17.34
C THR A 595 -23.21 51.96 -18.72
N GLN A 596 -23.93 53.08 -18.82
CA GLN A 596 -24.08 53.83 -20.06
C GLN A 596 -22.79 54.51 -20.55
N ALA A 597 -22.65 54.64 -21.87
CA ALA A 597 -21.55 55.34 -22.53
C ALA A 597 -21.85 56.82 -22.80
N THR A 598 -23.13 57.20 -22.95
CA THR A 598 -23.56 58.58 -23.18
C THR A 598 -24.67 59.04 -22.22
N PRO A 599 -24.94 60.36 -22.11
CA PRO A 599 -26.01 60.85 -21.23
C PRO A 599 -27.41 60.37 -21.62
N ALA A 600 -27.71 60.18 -22.92
CA ALA A 600 -29.01 59.66 -23.37
C ALA A 600 -29.03 58.12 -23.38
N GLY A 601 -28.41 57.51 -22.36
CA GLY A 601 -27.78 56.18 -22.32
C GLY A 601 -28.64 55.00 -22.79
N ASP A 602 -29.04 54.15 -21.85
CA ASP A 602 -29.73 52.89 -22.12
C ASP A 602 -31.24 53.12 -22.33
N THR A 603 -31.85 52.60 -23.39
CA THR A 603 -33.23 52.91 -23.77
C THR A 603 -34.19 51.73 -23.54
N LEU A 604 -35.39 52.00 -22.99
CA LEU A 604 -36.51 51.03 -22.97
C LEU A 604 -37.62 51.43 -23.94
N ASN A 605 -37.91 50.56 -24.90
CA ASN A 605 -39.05 50.66 -25.78
C ASN A 605 -40.13 49.64 -25.40
N ILE A 606 -41.26 50.13 -24.91
CA ILE A 606 -42.48 49.35 -24.72
C ILE A 606 -43.27 49.35 -26.02
N ILE A 607 -43.31 48.21 -26.69
CA ILE A 607 -43.80 48.10 -28.07
C ILE A 607 -45.22 47.54 -28.16
N GLY A 608 -46.12 48.33 -28.74
CA GLY A 608 -47.47 47.90 -29.12
C GLY A 608 -48.41 47.54 -27.96
N GLY A 609 -49.61 47.04 -28.31
CA GLY A 609 -50.62 46.56 -27.36
C GLY A 609 -51.72 47.58 -27.01
N PRO A 610 -52.99 47.16 -26.88
CA PRO A 610 -54.02 47.95 -26.18
C PRO A 610 -53.89 47.75 -24.67
N PHE A 611 -54.02 48.82 -23.90
CA PHE A 611 -53.98 48.81 -22.44
C PHE A 611 -55.19 49.56 -21.87
N ASP A 612 -55.76 49.06 -20.78
CA ASP A 612 -56.78 49.81 -20.03
C ASP A 612 -56.09 50.94 -19.27
N THR A 613 -55.08 50.61 -18.48
CA THR A 613 -54.29 51.58 -17.72
C THR A 613 -52.81 51.26 -17.80
N VAL A 614 -51.99 52.28 -18.01
CA VAL A 614 -50.53 52.21 -17.85
C VAL A 614 -50.12 53.14 -16.73
N THR A 615 -49.44 52.60 -15.72
CA THR A 615 -48.95 53.36 -14.57
C THR A 615 -47.42 53.35 -14.55
N TYR A 616 -46.82 54.52 -14.63
CA TYR A 616 -45.38 54.73 -14.46
C TYR A 616 -45.10 55.09 -13.00
N ASN A 617 -44.36 54.25 -12.28
CA ASN A 617 -43.96 54.48 -10.91
C ASN A 617 -42.46 54.76 -10.85
N PHE A 618 -42.08 55.97 -10.44
CA PHE A 618 -40.69 56.34 -10.26
C PHE A 618 -40.33 56.28 -8.78
N THR A 619 -39.17 55.73 -8.46
CA THR A 619 -38.83 55.35 -7.07
C THR A 619 -37.63 56.10 -6.50
N GLY A 620 -36.51 56.19 -7.22
CA GLY A 620 -35.30 56.86 -6.74
C GLY A 620 -34.40 57.32 -7.90
N GLU A 621 -33.52 58.28 -7.62
CA GLU A 621 -32.48 58.71 -8.56
C GLU A 621 -31.57 57.52 -8.90
N ASP A 622 -31.21 57.39 -10.17
CA ASP A 622 -30.25 56.36 -10.57
C ASP A 622 -28.91 56.57 -9.83
N SER A 623 -28.34 55.45 -9.39
CA SER A 623 -27.05 55.41 -8.69
C SER A 623 -25.91 54.93 -9.58
N GLN A 624 -26.16 54.67 -10.87
CA GLN A 624 -25.23 54.11 -11.83
C GLN A 624 -24.71 55.12 -12.87
N GLY A 625 -23.82 56.01 -12.45
CA GLY A 625 -22.92 56.71 -13.37
C GLY A 625 -23.31 58.15 -13.70
N ALA A 626 -23.40 58.47 -15.01
CA ALA A 626 -23.54 59.83 -15.54
C ALA A 626 -24.99 60.25 -15.80
N ASP A 627 -25.95 59.37 -15.52
CA ASP A 627 -27.39 59.60 -15.63
C ASP A 627 -27.90 60.52 -14.49
N THR A 628 -28.94 61.30 -14.80
CA THR A 628 -29.71 62.10 -13.82
C THR A 628 -31.19 61.70 -13.75
N GLY A 629 -31.56 60.57 -14.34
CA GLY A 629 -32.89 59.98 -14.40
C GLY A 629 -33.32 59.20 -13.15
N PHE A 630 -34.44 58.47 -13.25
CA PHE A 630 -35.09 57.78 -12.13
C PHE A 630 -35.41 56.32 -12.45
N ASP A 631 -35.02 55.42 -11.54
CA ASP A 631 -35.43 54.01 -11.57
C ASP A 631 -36.92 53.84 -11.25
N GLY A 632 -37.53 52.78 -11.76
CA GLY A 632 -38.95 52.60 -11.57
C GLY A 632 -39.56 51.33 -12.10
N SER A 633 -40.87 51.39 -12.28
CA SER A 633 -41.63 50.33 -12.93
C SER A 633 -42.73 50.89 -13.80
N VAL A 634 -42.97 50.22 -14.92
CA VAL A 634 -44.15 50.42 -15.76
C VAL A 634 -45.09 49.26 -15.53
N VAL A 635 -46.29 49.57 -15.04
CA VAL A 635 -47.35 48.60 -14.79
C VAL A 635 -48.42 48.78 -15.85
N SER A 636 -48.57 47.78 -16.70
CA SER A 636 -49.60 47.73 -17.75
C SER A 636 -50.73 46.80 -17.32
N GLN A 637 -51.98 47.23 -17.50
CA GLN A 637 -53.15 46.43 -17.18
C GLN A 637 -54.07 46.29 -18.41
N ASN A 638 -54.34 45.04 -18.80
CA ASN A 638 -55.39 44.68 -19.76
C ASN A 638 -55.90 43.27 -19.44
N GLY A 639 -56.85 43.16 -18.51
CA GLY A 639 -57.34 41.88 -17.96
C GLY A 639 -56.35 41.13 -17.03
N THR A 640 -55.05 41.18 -17.32
CA THR A 640 -53.94 40.71 -16.47
C THR A 640 -52.95 41.85 -16.23
N THR A 641 -52.22 41.83 -15.10
CA THR A 641 -51.22 42.85 -14.76
C THR A 641 -49.84 42.38 -15.19
N SER A 642 -49.17 43.19 -16.01
CA SER A 642 -47.77 43.01 -16.42
C SER A 642 -46.92 44.14 -15.85
N THR A 643 -45.76 43.80 -15.29
CA THR A 643 -44.86 44.78 -14.67
C THR A 643 -43.48 44.69 -15.29
N ILE A 644 -42.98 45.82 -15.80
CA ILE A 644 -41.59 45.98 -16.21
C ILE A 644 -40.92 46.82 -15.13
N THR A 645 -39.94 46.25 -14.42
CA THR A 645 -39.08 46.99 -13.50
C THR A 645 -37.80 47.35 -14.23
N PHE A 646 -37.38 48.61 -14.15
CA PHE A 646 -36.20 49.10 -14.84
C PHE A 646 -35.25 49.84 -13.90
N THR A 647 -33.96 49.73 -14.18
CA THR A 647 -32.90 50.50 -13.53
C THR A 647 -31.91 51.06 -14.54
N GLY A 648 -31.54 52.34 -14.40
CA GLY A 648 -30.58 53.04 -15.26
C GLY A 648 -30.95 53.02 -16.74
N LEU A 649 -32.17 53.46 -17.09
CA LEU A 649 -32.65 53.54 -18.47
C LEU A 649 -33.17 54.95 -18.76
N GLU A 650 -32.60 55.63 -19.76
CA GLU A 650 -33.02 56.91 -20.35
C GLU A 650 -32.86 56.93 -21.90
N PRO A 651 -33.93 57.14 -22.73
CA PRO A 651 -35.33 57.40 -22.41
C PRO A 651 -36.23 56.15 -22.29
N LEU A 652 -37.44 56.35 -21.75
CA LEU A 652 -38.54 55.38 -21.80
C LEU A 652 -39.55 55.74 -22.90
N THR A 653 -39.75 54.87 -23.88
CA THR A 653 -40.74 55.07 -24.95
C THR A 653 -41.84 54.02 -24.92
N ASN A 654 -43.10 54.43 -24.81
CA ASN A 654 -44.27 53.54 -24.92
C ASN A 654 -45.12 53.87 -26.16
N THR A 655 -45.18 52.92 -27.09
CA THR A 655 -45.91 53.05 -28.36
C THR A 655 -47.29 52.39 -28.35
N GLY A 656 -47.68 51.75 -27.25
CA GLY A 656 -49.00 51.13 -27.09
C GLY A 656 -50.13 52.15 -26.87
N ASN A 657 -51.37 51.70 -27.05
CA ASN A 657 -52.56 52.53 -26.88
C ASN A 657 -53.20 52.28 -25.52
N ALA A 658 -53.17 53.28 -24.63
CA ALA A 658 -53.77 53.21 -23.30
C ALA A 658 -55.08 54.02 -23.19
N ALA A 659 -56.07 53.50 -22.46
CA ALA A 659 -57.23 54.31 -22.10
C ALA A 659 -56.84 55.37 -21.06
N ASP A 660 -56.17 54.94 -19.99
CA ASP A 660 -55.70 55.81 -18.92
C ASP A 660 -54.18 55.70 -18.75
N ILE A 661 -53.52 56.85 -18.55
CA ILE A 661 -52.11 56.90 -18.17
C ILE A 661 -51.98 57.61 -16.83
N VAL A 662 -51.21 57.00 -15.93
CA VAL A 662 -50.92 57.52 -14.59
C VAL A 662 -49.42 57.62 -14.42
N PHE A 663 -48.94 58.78 -14.00
CA PHE A 663 -47.58 59.01 -13.56
C PHE A 663 -47.59 59.17 -12.04
N ASN A 664 -46.89 58.29 -11.34
CA ASN A 664 -46.62 58.43 -9.91
C ASN A 664 -45.20 58.99 -9.76
N LEU A 665 -45.10 60.32 -9.69
CA LEU A 665 -43.83 61.02 -9.54
C LEU A 665 -43.26 60.82 -8.12
N PRO A 666 -41.93 60.81 -7.96
CA PRO A 666 -41.30 60.58 -6.67
C PRO A 666 -41.49 61.82 -5.77
N ASN A 667 -41.46 61.64 -4.43
CA ASN A 667 -41.66 62.73 -3.46
C ASN A 667 -40.41 63.61 -3.29
N VAL A 668 -39.84 64.05 -4.40
CA VAL A 668 -38.69 64.96 -4.51
C VAL A 668 -39.18 66.18 -5.31
N VAL A 669 -38.76 67.38 -4.93
CA VAL A 669 -39.15 68.59 -5.67
C VAL A 669 -38.45 68.56 -7.02
N ASN A 670 -39.18 68.25 -8.09
CA ASN A 670 -38.69 68.25 -9.46
C ASN A 670 -39.32 69.47 -10.21
N PRO A 671 -38.72 70.67 -10.08
CA PRO A 671 -39.38 71.94 -10.40
C PRO A 671 -39.56 72.21 -11.90
N ASP A 672 -39.02 71.36 -12.77
CA ASP A 672 -38.90 71.56 -14.21
C ASP A 672 -39.47 70.42 -15.06
N VAL A 673 -40.16 69.44 -14.45
CA VAL A 673 -40.93 68.42 -15.19
C VAL A 673 -42.07 69.09 -15.93
N VAL A 674 -42.08 68.98 -17.25
CA VAL A 674 -43.10 69.56 -18.13
C VAL A 674 -43.65 68.53 -19.11
N LEU A 675 -44.95 68.64 -19.37
CA LEU A 675 -45.59 67.95 -20.48
C LEU A 675 -45.44 68.80 -21.75
N GLN A 676 -44.90 68.19 -22.79
CA GLN A 676 -44.78 68.82 -24.11
C GLN A 676 -45.20 67.86 -25.23
N ASN A 677 -45.63 68.43 -26.36
CA ASN A 677 -45.99 67.65 -27.54
C ASN A 677 -44.71 67.25 -28.28
N ASN A 678 -44.43 65.95 -28.43
CA ASN A 678 -43.24 65.48 -29.13
C ASN A 678 -43.55 65.32 -30.63
N THR A 679 -43.26 66.37 -31.41
CA THR A 679 -43.50 66.38 -32.87
C THR A 679 -42.48 65.58 -33.68
N SER A 680 -41.44 65.04 -33.03
CA SER A 680 -40.31 64.36 -33.71
C SER A 680 -40.62 62.88 -34.03
N ILE A 681 -41.53 62.25 -33.28
CA ILE A 681 -41.89 60.82 -33.43
C ILE A 681 -43.27 60.63 -34.09
N GLY A 682 -44.12 61.67 -34.12
CA GLY A 682 -45.38 61.70 -34.89
C GLY A 682 -46.52 62.44 -34.18
N ASN A 683 -47.61 62.75 -34.89
CA ASN A 683 -48.79 63.36 -34.28
C ASN A 683 -49.47 62.39 -33.32
N GLY A 684 -49.63 62.79 -32.05
CA GLY A 684 -50.35 62.01 -31.04
C GLY A 684 -49.48 61.48 -29.88
N PHE A 685 -48.17 61.74 -29.89
CA PHE A 685 -47.27 61.43 -28.78
C PHE A 685 -47.06 62.66 -27.88
N THR A 686 -47.15 62.45 -26.58
CA THR A 686 -46.74 63.42 -25.56
C THR A 686 -45.47 62.91 -24.90
N GLU A 687 -44.67 63.85 -24.42
CA GLU A 687 -43.43 63.58 -23.69
C GLU A 687 -43.49 64.31 -22.35
N LEU A 688 -43.10 63.59 -21.31
CA LEU A 688 -42.82 64.13 -19.99
C LEU A 688 -41.30 64.23 -19.85
N VAL A 689 -40.80 65.46 -19.78
CA VAL A 689 -39.36 65.78 -19.78
C VAL A 689 -39.01 66.67 -18.60
N GLY A 690 -37.81 66.51 -18.04
CA GLY A 690 -37.21 67.40 -17.05
C GLY A 690 -35.69 67.28 -17.09
N SER A 691 -34.94 68.27 -16.61
CA SER A 691 -33.47 68.25 -16.64
C SER A 691 -32.84 67.25 -15.66
N THR A 692 -33.65 66.70 -14.76
CA THR A 692 -33.30 65.63 -13.81
C THR A 692 -34.44 64.60 -13.76
N PHE A 693 -35.08 64.33 -14.89
CA PHE A 693 -36.22 63.40 -14.95
C PHE A 693 -36.13 62.55 -16.20
N GLU A 694 -36.56 61.30 -16.05
CA GLU A 694 -36.59 60.30 -17.09
C GLU A 694 -37.46 60.71 -18.28
N ASP A 695 -36.87 60.93 -19.45
CA ASP A 695 -37.57 61.32 -20.68
C ASP A 695 -38.56 60.22 -21.08
N THR A 696 -39.83 60.43 -20.73
CA THR A 696 -40.89 59.44 -20.94
C THR A 696 -41.81 59.85 -22.08
N ILE A 697 -41.70 59.15 -23.21
CA ILE A 697 -42.48 59.36 -24.42
C ILE A 697 -43.64 58.35 -24.44
N PHE A 698 -44.86 58.83 -24.65
CA PHE A 698 -46.05 57.97 -24.66
C PHE A 698 -47.11 58.44 -25.65
N LEU A 699 -47.90 57.50 -26.17
CA LEU A 699 -49.07 57.83 -26.98
C LEU A 699 -50.17 58.45 -26.11
N ASN A 700 -50.82 59.51 -26.60
CA ASN A 700 -51.87 60.22 -25.87
C ASN A 700 -52.99 59.25 -25.42
N PRO A 701 -53.37 59.24 -24.13
CA PRO A 701 -54.41 58.36 -23.64
C PRO A 701 -55.77 58.74 -24.21
N THR A 702 -56.63 57.75 -24.41
CA THR A 702 -57.96 57.98 -25.00
C THR A 702 -59.02 58.46 -23.99
N ASN A 703 -58.77 58.33 -22.68
CA ASN A 703 -59.65 58.74 -21.61
C ASN A 703 -59.01 59.79 -20.68
N SER A 704 -58.02 59.41 -19.87
CA SER A 704 -57.41 60.33 -18.90
C SER A 704 -55.88 60.24 -18.80
N LEU A 705 -55.27 61.37 -18.44
CA LEU A 705 -53.87 61.49 -18.04
C LEU A 705 -53.84 62.05 -16.61
N THR A 706 -53.21 61.32 -15.70
CA THR A 706 -53.01 61.72 -14.31
C THR A 706 -51.52 61.78 -14.00
N ILE A 707 -51.06 62.85 -13.34
CA ILE A 707 -49.69 63.06 -12.87
C ILE A 707 -49.74 63.48 -11.40
#